data_AF-A0AAP6VS49-F1
#
_entry.id   AF-A0AAP6VS49-F1
#
_cell.length_a   1.000
_cell.length_b   1.000
_cell.length_c   1.000
_cell.angle_alpha   90.00
_cell.angle_beta   90.00
_cell.angle_gamma   90.00
#
_symmetry.space_group_name_H-M   'P 1'
#
loop_
_entity.id
_entity.type
_entity.pdbx_description
1 polymer ?
#
loop_
_entity_poly.entity_id
_entity_poly.type
_entity_poly.pdbx_seq_one_letter_code
_entity_poly.pdbx_strand_id
1 'polypeptide(L)'
;MNMKRKSPISVDVIQFYTYNCDETDDLVFIEQFPYDDRHDFLVDKSFAGIAVRVEVWNNRFDKGTRRNISLTLVDMTVRCEVATQNVKINLSAYGFKDYFIHFRAEMSEIVGDHTYKLVVRDETAGLPLSESIIHLFDKATMGDPIEWYQICDGGIKPSWNNDVFKSLNTIDAHEYLVRFVVAPEICCRFLSVMPELEVRLYYPDGKNVKVFFKEPFCRDLENYKDNRWVIECPFETADDINGVFYAELLCMEYPIAGFVFDTVSDEDIRGVWFGHEIEAMDEYSPQASKALLDKHLERDGESDTTPGVDSLEEAIDKFIASELEDMKKGKMSTTEEAVADDKSTEDVTEYKCNTILSLDHLTGLHSVKDKLGVYERVVRFNKMREDKGLPVATTPLHSMFLGSPGTGKTTVAKLIGEMLHQAGVLSRGHVVVRERASLLGQNYHSESEKTLEAIEKAQGGILFIDEAYQLYQPNDPRDPGKFVIETLLTALSDDSNRDWMLILAGYPDEIKRMFDMNPGFKSRIPDTNIYIFDDFTEAELMEIAENYLKRNNYTLSSGAQKALITRLKSDHARRDKNFGNARYVMNMIQTEILPSMAVRVVSEGLTDDISLTEIREADIPAIAPLAKPTTSRPRVGFAI
;
A
#
# COMPACT_ATOMS: atom_id res chain seq x y z
N MET A 1 -46.40 12.54 46.35
CA MET A 1 -45.99 12.36 44.93
C MET A 1 -44.85 13.34 44.69
N ASN A 2 -43.60 12.93 44.91
CA ASN A 2 -42.44 13.81 44.76
C ASN A 2 -42.29 14.14 43.27
N MET A 3 -42.59 15.39 42.88
CA MET A 3 -42.22 15.90 41.56
C MET A 3 -40.71 15.71 41.41
N LYS A 4 -40.28 14.80 40.53
CA LYS A 4 -38.87 14.63 40.17
C LYS A 4 -38.36 16.00 39.72
N ARG A 5 -37.47 16.61 40.50
CA ARG A 5 -36.90 17.92 40.17
C ARG A 5 -36.07 17.74 38.91
N LYS A 6 -36.46 18.40 37.82
CA LYS A 6 -35.66 18.45 36.59
C LYS A 6 -34.26 18.94 36.95
N SER A 7 -33.23 18.21 36.52
CA SER A 7 -31.85 18.62 36.76
C SER A 7 -31.59 19.98 36.09
N PRO A 8 -30.88 20.92 36.75
CA PRO A 8 -30.53 22.21 36.16
C PRO A 8 -29.37 22.12 35.16
N ILE A 9 -28.88 20.91 34.87
CA ILE A 9 -27.81 20.64 33.92
C ILE A 9 -28.30 19.65 32.85
N SER A 10 -27.66 19.68 31.69
CA SER A 10 -27.78 18.64 30.66
C SER A 10 -26.39 18.20 30.23
N VAL A 11 -26.33 17.02 29.63
CA VAL A 11 -25.13 16.48 29.00
C VAL A 11 -25.47 16.36 27.53
N ASP A 12 -24.73 17.08 26.69
CA ASP A 12 -25.06 17.22 25.27
C ASP A 12 -24.09 16.38 24.41
N VAL A 13 -22.83 16.25 24.85
CA VAL A 13 -21.80 15.46 24.15
C VAL A 13 -21.16 14.47 25.12
N ILE A 14 -21.05 13.21 24.68
CA ILE A 14 -20.26 12.15 25.33
C ILE A 14 -19.37 11.54 24.25
N GLN A 15 -18.07 11.63 24.44
CA GLN A 15 -17.07 11.05 23.53
C GLN A 15 -16.13 10.15 24.30
N PHE A 16 -15.59 9.15 23.61
CA PHE A 16 -14.75 8.11 24.20
C PHE A 16 -13.40 8.06 23.49
N TYR A 17 -12.40 7.54 24.20
CA TYR A 17 -11.10 7.22 23.65
C TYR A 17 -10.53 6.02 24.42
N THR A 18 -10.10 4.97 23.73
CA THR A 18 -9.40 3.85 24.36
C THR A 18 -7.91 4.13 24.38
N TYR A 19 -7.25 3.85 25.51
CA TYR A 19 -5.80 4.06 25.65
C TYR A 19 -5.10 2.77 26.11
N ASN A 20 -3.84 2.63 25.72
CA ASN A 20 -2.99 1.49 26.00
C ASN A 20 -2.03 1.75 27.17
N CYS A 21 -1.31 0.70 27.61
CA CYS A 21 -0.45 0.74 28.79
C CYS A 21 0.69 1.78 28.66
N ASP A 22 1.19 1.98 27.45
CA ASP A 22 2.22 2.95 27.09
C ASP A 22 1.73 4.41 27.16
N GLU A 23 0.44 4.66 26.92
CA GLU A 23 -0.17 5.99 27.03
C GLU A 23 -0.59 6.36 28.47
N THR A 24 -0.31 5.51 29.46
CA THR A 24 -0.76 5.75 30.84
C THR A 24 -0.14 6.99 31.49
N ASP A 25 1.07 7.37 31.09
CA ASP A 25 1.72 8.61 31.51
C ASP A 25 1.04 9.86 30.91
N ASP A 26 0.38 9.72 29.75
CA ASP A 26 -0.31 10.80 29.05
C ASP A 26 -1.68 11.14 29.65
N LEU A 27 -2.17 10.34 30.61
CA LEU A 27 -3.41 10.63 31.35
C LEU A 27 -3.37 11.98 32.09
N VAL A 28 -2.18 12.54 32.32
CA VAL A 28 -2.02 13.92 32.85
C VAL A 28 -2.56 14.96 31.85
N PHE A 29 -2.51 14.65 30.56
CA PHE A 29 -3.00 15.46 29.44
C PHE A 29 -4.22 14.83 28.76
N ILE A 30 -5.05 14.11 29.52
CA ILE A 30 -6.28 13.47 29.03
C ILE A 30 -7.19 14.42 28.23
N GLU A 31 -7.17 15.72 28.53
CA GLU A 31 -7.93 16.74 27.80
C GLU A 31 -7.45 16.97 26.35
N GLN A 32 -6.26 16.46 26.00
CA GLN A 32 -5.63 16.60 24.68
C GLN A 32 -5.80 15.34 23.81
N PHE A 33 -6.44 14.28 24.34
CA PHE A 33 -6.73 13.09 23.56
C PHE A 33 -7.67 13.41 22.39
N PRO A 34 -7.55 12.67 21.27
CA PRO A 34 -8.31 12.93 20.06
C PRO A 34 -9.74 12.38 20.17
N TYR A 35 -10.55 12.98 21.04
CA TYR A 35 -11.96 12.62 21.17
C TYR A 35 -12.75 12.96 19.90
N ASP A 36 -13.46 11.98 19.37
CA ASP A 36 -14.39 12.13 18.25
C ASP A 36 -15.70 11.39 18.55
N ASP A 37 -16.57 11.30 17.53
CA ASP A 37 -17.92 10.76 17.66
C ASP A 37 -18.00 9.24 17.42
N ARG A 38 -16.88 8.51 17.47
CA ARG A 38 -16.87 7.05 17.36
C ARG A 38 -17.46 6.36 18.57
N HIS A 39 -18.16 5.26 18.30
CA HIS A 39 -18.68 4.38 19.34
C HIS A 39 -17.95 3.03 19.37
N ASP A 40 -17.16 2.72 18.34
CA ASP A 40 -16.51 1.44 18.20
C ASP A 40 -14.99 1.58 18.30
N PHE A 41 -14.37 0.70 19.08
CA PHE A 41 -12.95 0.76 19.40
C PHE A 41 -12.28 -0.61 19.26
N LEU A 42 -11.12 -0.63 18.62
CA LEU A 42 -10.26 -1.81 18.56
C LEU A 42 -9.38 -1.86 19.82
N VAL A 43 -9.36 -3.01 20.47
CA VAL A 43 -8.51 -3.26 21.65
C VAL A 43 -7.57 -4.44 21.40
N ASP A 44 -6.44 -4.44 22.09
CA ASP A 44 -5.47 -5.53 22.07
C ASP A 44 -4.91 -5.82 23.47
N LYS A 45 -3.85 -6.63 23.55
CA LYS A 45 -3.22 -7.03 24.83
C LYS A 45 -2.65 -5.87 25.65
N SER A 46 -2.40 -4.72 25.02
CA SER A 46 -1.88 -3.51 25.65
C SER A 46 -3.00 -2.58 26.15
N PHE A 47 -4.27 -2.91 25.93
CA PHE A 47 -5.41 -2.11 26.37
C PHE A 47 -5.37 -1.82 27.88
N ALA A 48 -5.36 -0.54 28.24
CA ALA A 48 -5.25 -0.07 29.63
C ALA A 48 -6.54 0.58 30.16
N GLY A 49 -7.41 1.10 29.29
CA GLY A 49 -8.71 1.60 29.71
C GLY A 49 -9.42 2.52 28.73
N ILE A 50 -10.49 3.15 29.22
CA ILE A 50 -11.36 4.04 28.45
C ILE A 50 -11.34 5.43 29.09
N ALA A 51 -10.96 6.44 28.32
CA ALA A 51 -11.10 7.84 28.63
C ALA A 51 -12.44 8.36 28.06
N VAL A 52 -13.07 9.28 28.76
CA VAL A 52 -14.40 9.82 28.46
C VAL A 52 -14.38 11.32 28.62
N ARG A 53 -14.80 12.03 27.57
CA ARG A 53 -15.10 13.45 27.58
C ARG A 53 -16.61 13.64 27.69
N VAL A 54 -17.05 14.44 28.65
CA VAL A 54 -18.46 14.80 28.83
C VAL A 54 -18.61 16.32 28.85
N GLU A 55 -19.39 16.85 27.92
CA GLU A 55 -19.74 18.27 27.88
C GLU A 55 -21.01 18.50 28.69
N VAL A 56 -20.91 19.33 29.75
CA VAL A 56 -22.03 19.60 30.66
C VAL A 56 -22.48 21.04 30.55
N TRP A 57 -23.77 21.23 30.26
CA TRP A 57 -24.40 22.53 30.12
C TRP A 57 -25.15 22.96 31.36
N ASN A 58 -25.08 24.25 31.69
CA ASN A 58 -25.94 24.85 32.70
C ASN A 58 -27.22 25.40 32.06
N ASN A 59 -28.34 24.73 32.30
CA ASN A 59 -29.66 25.17 31.83
C ASN A 59 -30.24 26.30 32.70
N ARG A 60 -29.52 26.72 33.75
CA ARG A 60 -29.84 27.84 34.61
C ARG A 60 -29.07 29.07 34.16
N PHE A 61 -29.57 29.72 33.13
CA PHE A 61 -28.99 30.94 32.52
C PHE A 61 -28.83 32.13 33.49
N ASP A 62 -29.49 32.08 34.66
CA ASP A 62 -29.50 33.15 35.66
C ASP A 62 -28.38 33.04 36.71
N LYS A 63 -27.82 31.84 36.95
CA LYS A 63 -26.79 31.63 37.98
C LYS A 63 -25.98 30.36 37.78
N GLY A 64 -24.75 30.37 38.31
CA GLY A 64 -23.89 29.21 38.33
C GLY A 64 -24.48 28.03 39.11
N THR A 65 -24.13 26.83 38.68
CA THR A 65 -24.65 25.56 39.20
C THR A 65 -23.51 24.67 39.67
N ARG A 66 -23.64 24.14 40.89
CA ARG A 66 -22.76 23.10 41.44
C ARG A 66 -23.54 21.80 41.64
N ARG A 67 -23.03 20.71 41.11
CA ARG A 67 -23.64 19.38 41.18
C ARG A 67 -22.58 18.31 41.35
N ASN A 68 -23.00 17.13 41.78
CA ASN A 68 -22.18 15.93 41.74
C ASN A 68 -22.86 14.99 40.75
N ILE A 69 -22.11 14.58 39.73
CA ILE A 69 -22.57 13.61 38.75
C ILE A 69 -21.83 12.30 38.94
N SER A 70 -22.51 11.19 38.69
CA SER A 70 -21.88 9.88 38.58
C SER A 70 -21.85 9.45 37.11
N LEU A 71 -20.72 8.88 36.71
CA LEU A 71 -20.52 8.23 35.42
C LEU A 71 -20.34 6.75 35.70
N THR A 72 -21.35 5.95 35.33
CA THR A 72 -21.35 4.50 35.56
C THR A 72 -21.20 3.79 34.23
N LEU A 73 -20.15 3.00 34.09
CA LEU A 73 -19.95 2.11 32.95
C LEU A 73 -20.62 0.77 33.27
N VAL A 74 -21.50 0.33 32.38
CA VAL A 74 -22.27 -0.91 32.50
C VAL A 74 -21.92 -1.81 31.35
N ASP A 75 -21.45 -3.01 31.64
CA ASP A 75 -21.26 -4.05 30.63
C ASP A 75 -22.63 -4.64 30.27
N MET A 76 -23.06 -4.42 29.03
CA MET A 76 -24.35 -4.87 28.52
C MET A 76 -24.34 -6.34 28.11
N THR A 77 -23.18 -6.90 27.82
CA THR A 77 -22.98 -8.31 27.44
C THR A 77 -23.27 -9.21 28.63
N VAL A 78 -22.65 -8.92 29.78
CA VAL A 78 -22.86 -9.68 31.03
C VAL A 78 -23.86 -9.03 31.99
N ARG A 79 -24.34 -7.82 31.67
CA ARG A 79 -25.36 -7.05 32.42
C ARG A 79 -24.92 -6.71 33.85
N CYS A 80 -23.69 -6.24 34.02
CA CYS A 80 -23.15 -5.80 35.32
C CYS A 80 -22.61 -4.36 35.26
N GLU A 81 -22.65 -3.65 36.39
CA GLU A 81 -21.92 -2.39 36.55
C GLU A 81 -20.44 -2.71 36.75
N VAL A 82 -19.58 -2.16 35.90
CA VAL A 82 -18.14 -2.49 35.88
C VAL A 82 -17.30 -1.43 36.58
N ALA A 83 -17.68 -0.15 36.46
CA ALA A 83 -17.02 0.93 37.19
C ALA A 83 -17.90 2.17 37.33
N THR A 84 -17.69 2.92 38.42
CA THR A 84 -18.39 4.18 38.68
C THR A 84 -17.42 5.26 39.15
N GLN A 85 -17.44 6.40 38.47
CA GLN A 85 -16.66 7.59 38.84
C GLN A 85 -17.59 8.73 39.24
N ASN A 86 -17.23 9.46 40.31
CA ASN A 86 -18.00 10.59 40.81
C ASN A 86 -17.26 11.90 40.53
N VAL A 87 -17.91 12.83 39.85
CA VAL A 87 -17.31 14.11 39.45
C VAL A 87 -18.11 15.27 40.02
N LYS A 88 -17.40 16.16 40.72
CA LYS A 88 -17.95 17.43 41.21
C LYS A 88 -17.85 18.46 40.09
N ILE A 89 -19.01 18.91 39.60
CA ILE A 89 -19.10 19.89 38.53
C ILE A 89 -19.43 21.28 39.07
N ASN A 90 -18.83 22.29 38.47
CA ASN A 90 -18.99 23.70 38.82
C ASN A 90 -19.07 24.53 37.54
N LEU A 91 -20.28 24.99 37.22
CA LEU A 91 -20.60 25.71 36.00
C LEU A 91 -20.94 27.18 36.29
N SER A 92 -20.54 28.08 35.40
CA SER A 92 -20.93 29.49 35.41
C SER A 92 -22.39 29.66 34.96
N ALA A 93 -22.94 30.88 35.05
CA ALA A 93 -24.33 31.16 34.67
C ALA A 93 -24.59 30.97 33.17
N TYR A 94 -23.61 31.35 32.33
CA TYR A 94 -23.64 31.18 30.87
C TYR A 94 -22.39 30.39 30.49
N GLY A 95 -22.50 29.07 30.52
CA GLY A 95 -21.36 28.23 30.15
C GLY A 95 -21.68 26.76 30.12
N PHE A 96 -21.01 26.09 29.20
CA PHE A 96 -20.73 24.67 29.25
C PHE A 96 -19.30 24.46 29.75
N LYS A 97 -19.00 23.25 30.19
CA LYS A 97 -17.62 22.86 30.52
C LYS A 97 -17.43 21.38 30.25
N ASP A 98 -16.26 21.05 29.71
CA ASP A 98 -15.81 19.68 29.54
C ASP A 98 -15.24 19.10 30.83
N TYR A 99 -15.58 17.84 31.05
CA TYR A 99 -15.02 17.02 32.10
C TYR A 99 -14.45 15.76 31.48
N PHE A 100 -13.22 15.44 31.86
CA PHE A 100 -12.48 14.28 31.38
C PHE A 100 -12.33 13.27 32.52
N ILE A 101 -12.75 12.04 32.26
CA ILE A 101 -12.77 10.93 33.21
C ILE A 101 -12.11 9.75 32.53
N HIS A 102 -11.45 8.87 33.28
CA HIS A 102 -10.99 7.61 32.73
C HIS A 102 -11.36 6.43 33.64
N PHE A 103 -11.57 5.28 33.00
CA PHE A 103 -11.84 3.99 33.60
C PHE A 103 -10.66 3.08 33.26
N ARG A 104 -9.95 2.58 34.28
CA ARG A 104 -8.80 1.67 34.07
C ARG A 104 -9.32 0.25 33.91
N ALA A 105 -8.89 -0.45 32.87
CA ALA A 105 -9.32 -1.82 32.56
C ALA A 105 -9.01 -2.78 33.73
N GLU A 106 -7.79 -2.73 34.28
CA GLU A 106 -7.37 -3.56 35.41
C GLU A 106 -8.27 -3.44 36.65
N MET A 107 -8.80 -2.24 36.90
CA MET A 107 -9.63 -1.96 38.07
C MET A 107 -11.12 -2.16 37.80
N SER A 108 -11.51 -2.21 36.53
CA SER A 108 -12.90 -2.15 36.08
C SER A 108 -13.35 -3.42 35.37
N GLU A 109 -12.51 -4.47 35.28
CA GLU A 109 -12.85 -5.72 34.58
C GLU A 109 -13.40 -5.49 33.15
N ILE A 110 -12.89 -4.47 32.45
CA ILE A 110 -13.28 -4.18 31.06
C ILE A 110 -12.55 -5.16 30.15
N VAL A 111 -13.29 -5.80 29.25
CA VAL A 111 -12.82 -6.87 28.37
C VAL A 111 -13.14 -6.51 26.92
N GLY A 112 -12.30 -6.96 25.98
CA GLY A 112 -12.62 -6.88 24.56
C GLY A 112 -13.83 -7.74 24.17
N ASP A 113 -14.37 -7.50 22.98
CA ASP A 113 -15.57 -8.16 22.42
C ASP A 113 -16.87 -7.93 23.22
N HIS A 114 -16.90 -6.89 24.06
CA HIS A 114 -18.05 -6.54 24.89
C HIS A 114 -18.64 -5.17 24.53
N THR A 115 -19.95 -5.04 24.77
CA THR A 115 -20.69 -3.78 24.61
C THR A 115 -20.83 -3.09 25.95
N TYR A 116 -20.45 -1.82 26.03
CA TYR A 116 -20.53 -1.02 27.24
C TYR A 116 -21.50 0.14 27.08
N LYS A 117 -22.23 0.44 28.14
CA LYS A 117 -23.11 1.60 28.23
C LYS A 117 -22.64 2.52 29.33
N LEU A 118 -22.29 3.75 28.97
CA LEU A 118 -22.06 4.80 29.94
C LEU A 118 -23.38 5.47 30.32
N VAL A 119 -23.66 5.54 31.62
CA VAL A 119 -24.83 6.23 32.17
C VAL A 119 -24.36 7.38 33.04
N VAL A 120 -24.71 8.61 32.65
CA VAL A 120 -24.40 9.82 33.42
C VAL A 120 -25.62 10.21 34.24
N ARG A 121 -25.48 10.33 35.57
CA ARG A 121 -26.58 10.68 36.48
C ARG A 121 -26.26 11.92 37.31
N ASP A 122 -27.28 12.75 37.54
CA ASP A 122 -27.23 13.76 38.62
C ASP A 122 -27.70 13.10 39.92
N GLU A 123 -26.77 12.90 40.85
CA GLU A 123 -27.02 12.27 42.15
C GLU A 123 -28.11 12.98 42.97
N THR A 124 -28.31 14.28 42.73
CA THR A 124 -29.34 15.05 43.44
C THR A 124 -30.73 14.92 42.79
N ALA A 125 -30.79 14.72 41.48
CA ALA A 125 -32.04 14.59 40.73
C ALA A 125 -32.52 13.13 40.63
N GLY A 126 -31.61 12.17 40.71
CA GLY A 126 -31.90 10.73 40.72
C GLY A 126 -32.37 10.16 39.38
N LEU A 127 -32.23 10.92 38.28
CA LEU A 127 -32.51 10.48 36.91
C LEU A 127 -31.21 10.53 36.07
N PRO A 128 -31.05 9.62 35.09
CA PRO A 128 -29.97 9.75 34.10
C PRO A 128 -30.16 11.01 33.28
N LEU A 129 -29.05 11.72 33.06
CA LEU A 129 -28.96 12.91 32.24
C LEU A 129 -28.79 12.54 30.77
N SER A 130 -27.86 11.61 30.50
CA SER A 130 -27.55 11.12 29.17
C SER A 130 -26.93 9.71 29.28
N GLU A 131 -27.00 8.98 28.20
CA GLU A 131 -26.49 7.62 28.07
C GLU A 131 -25.82 7.49 26.69
N SER A 132 -24.69 6.78 26.62
CA SER A 132 -24.05 6.44 25.35
C SER A 132 -23.55 5.00 25.39
N ILE A 133 -23.51 4.33 24.23
CA ILE A 133 -23.14 2.93 24.08
C ILE A 133 -21.88 2.88 23.21
N ILE A 134 -20.94 2.03 23.59
CA ILE A 134 -19.73 1.75 22.84
C ILE A 134 -19.51 0.25 22.69
N HIS A 135 -18.77 -0.14 21.66
CA HIS A 135 -18.39 -1.52 21.38
C HIS A 135 -16.87 -1.65 21.38
N LEU A 136 -16.35 -2.63 22.11
CA LEU A 136 -14.93 -2.99 22.07
C LEU A 136 -14.76 -4.26 21.23
N PHE A 137 -13.82 -4.23 20.29
CA PHE A 137 -13.49 -5.38 19.45
C PHE A 137 -12.06 -5.83 19.73
N ASP A 138 -11.88 -7.09 20.11
CA ASP A 138 -10.53 -7.62 20.38
C ASP A 138 -9.87 -8.04 19.07
N LYS A 139 -8.72 -7.43 18.76
CA LYS A 139 -7.92 -7.75 17.57
C LYS A 139 -7.52 -9.24 17.53
N ALA A 140 -7.32 -9.88 18.69
CA ALA A 140 -6.98 -11.30 18.75
C ALA A 140 -8.12 -12.21 18.31
N THR A 141 -9.37 -11.80 18.54
CA THR A 141 -10.56 -12.57 18.14
C THR A 141 -10.99 -12.25 16.72
N MET A 142 -10.95 -10.97 16.36
CA MET A 142 -11.56 -10.45 15.12
C MET A 142 -10.60 -10.38 13.93
N GLY A 143 -9.29 -10.49 14.13
CA GLY A 143 -8.29 -10.36 13.06
C GLY A 143 -8.02 -8.91 12.67
N ASP A 144 -7.52 -8.70 11.45
CA ASP A 144 -7.17 -7.36 10.96
C ASP A 144 -8.43 -6.61 10.47
N PRO A 145 -8.71 -5.37 10.94
CA PRO A 145 -9.86 -4.57 10.49
C PRO A 145 -9.97 -4.37 8.98
N ILE A 146 -8.84 -4.39 8.25
CA ILE A 146 -8.85 -4.25 6.79
C ILE A 146 -9.59 -5.42 6.11
N GLU A 147 -9.59 -6.60 6.75
CA GLU A 147 -10.23 -7.81 6.24
C GLU A 147 -11.69 -7.95 6.70
N TRP A 148 -12.23 -6.99 7.48
CA TRP A 148 -13.60 -7.12 8.01
C TRP A 148 -14.67 -6.85 6.95
N TYR A 149 -14.33 -6.02 5.95
CA TYR A 149 -15.25 -5.59 4.91
C TYR A 149 -14.58 -5.63 3.54
N GLN A 150 -15.12 -6.45 2.65
CA GLN A 150 -14.78 -6.40 1.23
C GLN A 150 -15.54 -5.24 0.56
N ILE A 151 -14.84 -4.43 -0.23
CA ILE A 151 -15.45 -3.31 -0.95
C ILE A 151 -16.07 -3.81 -2.25
N CYS A 152 -17.35 -3.49 -2.46
CA CYS A 152 -18.08 -3.85 -3.67
C CYS A 152 -18.08 -2.70 -4.69
N ASP A 153 -18.59 -1.53 -4.27
CA ASP A 153 -18.64 -0.33 -5.11
C ASP A 153 -18.81 0.96 -4.31
N GLY A 154 -18.66 2.11 -4.98
CA GLY A 154 -18.90 3.43 -4.41
C GLY A 154 -19.34 4.46 -5.46
N GLY A 155 -19.91 5.57 -5.00
CA GLY A 155 -20.33 6.66 -5.87
C GLY A 155 -21.19 7.68 -5.14
N ILE A 156 -21.73 8.63 -5.87
CA ILE A 156 -22.62 9.66 -5.33
C ILE A 156 -24.03 9.51 -5.88
N LYS A 157 -25.05 9.91 -5.11
CA LYS A 157 -26.43 9.96 -5.59
C LYS A 157 -27.22 11.14 -5.02
N PRO A 158 -28.22 11.67 -5.75
CA PRO A 158 -29.18 12.60 -5.19
C PRO A 158 -30.03 11.94 -4.08
N SER A 159 -30.39 12.67 -3.04
CA SER A 159 -31.26 12.15 -1.96
C SER A 159 -32.66 11.73 -2.46
N TRP A 160 -33.15 12.31 -3.57
CA TRP A 160 -34.46 12.02 -4.17
C TRP A 160 -34.45 10.96 -5.28
N ASN A 161 -33.27 10.45 -5.68
CA ASN A 161 -33.13 9.45 -6.74
C ASN A 161 -32.28 8.25 -6.25
N ASN A 162 -32.44 7.10 -6.90
CA ASN A 162 -31.64 5.90 -6.65
C ASN A 162 -30.54 5.69 -7.69
N ASP A 163 -30.52 6.45 -8.79
CA ASP A 163 -29.42 6.44 -9.75
C ASP A 163 -28.11 6.86 -9.04
N VAL A 164 -27.03 6.11 -9.29
CA VAL A 164 -25.68 6.39 -8.76
C VAL A 164 -24.81 6.94 -9.89
N PHE A 165 -23.95 7.88 -9.54
CA PHE A 165 -23.10 8.65 -10.43
C PHE A 165 -21.65 8.61 -9.95
N LYS A 166 -20.72 8.59 -10.91
CA LYS A 166 -19.29 8.80 -10.68
C LYS A 166 -18.98 10.29 -10.50
N SER A 167 -19.64 11.15 -11.28
CA SER A 167 -19.61 12.61 -11.19
C SER A 167 -20.99 13.17 -11.54
N LEU A 168 -21.41 14.23 -10.87
CA LEU A 168 -22.75 14.80 -11.01
C LEU A 168 -22.67 16.30 -10.80
N ASN A 169 -23.28 17.09 -11.67
CA ASN A 169 -23.33 18.53 -11.47
C ASN A 169 -24.32 18.87 -10.35
N THR A 170 -23.86 19.49 -9.27
CA THR A 170 -24.65 19.72 -8.05
C THR A 170 -24.81 21.21 -7.67
N ILE A 171 -24.86 22.12 -8.65
CA ILE A 171 -24.95 23.58 -8.44
C ILE A 171 -26.32 24.03 -7.85
N ASP A 172 -27.21 23.10 -7.51
CA ASP A 172 -28.59 23.38 -7.11
C ASP A 172 -28.84 23.44 -5.58
N ALA A 173 -27.79 23.37 -4.75
CA ALA A 173 -27.87 23.41 -3.27
C ALA A 173 -28.82 22.37 -2.66
N HIS A 174 -29.01 21.23 -3.32
CA HIS A 174 -29.75 20.10 -2.77
C HIS A 174 -28.84 19.17 -1.94
N GLU A 175 -29.45 18.25 -1.17
CA GLU A 175 -28.72 17.24 -0.40
C GLU A 175 -28.37 16.02 -1.27
N TYR A 176 -27.08 15.70 -1.32
CA TYR A 176 -26.51 14.55 -2.02
C TYR A 176 -25.92 13.56 -1.03
N LEU A 177 -25.79 12.30 -1.43
CA LEU A 177 -25.28 11.22 -0.61
C LEU A 177 -24.04 10.61 -1.24
N VAL A 178 -22.93 10.57 -0.48
CA VAL A 178 -21.81 9.67 -0.76
C VAL A 178 -22.22 8.28 -0.34
N ARG A 179 -22.04 7.29 -1.23
CA ARG A 179 -22.45 5.91 -1.01
C ARG A 179 -21.26 4.97 -1.17
N PHE A 180 -21.08 4.08 -0.20
CA PHE A 180 -20.24 2.89 -0.31
C PHE A 180 -21.10 1.64 -0.17
N VAL A 181 -20.72 0.58 -0.89
CA VAL A 181 -21.28 -0.77 -0.72
C VAL A 181 -20.18 -1.70 -0.30
N VAL A 182 -20.41 -2.39 0.81
CA VAL A 182 -19.46 -3.32 1.41
C VAL A 182 -20.11 -4.69 1.61
N ALA A 183 -19.29 -5.73 1.65
CA ALA A 183 -19.67 -7.07 2.02
C ALA A 183 -18.88 -7.47 3.29
N PRO A 184 -19.55 -7.69 4.43
CA PRO A 184 -18.90 -8.13 5.65
C PRO A 184 -18.27 -9.52 5.45
N GLU A 185 -16.97 -9.66 5.74
CA GLU A 185 -16.21 -10.92 5.69
C GLU A 185 -15.83 -11.44 7.10
N ILE A 186 -16.44 -10.87 8.13
CA ILE A 186 -16.07 -11.13 9.51
C ILE A 186 -16.26 -12.62 9.86
N CYS A 187 -15.16 -13.28 10.21
CA CYS A 187 -15.08 -14.73 10.44
C CYS A 187 -15.92 -15.21 11.65
N CYS A 188 -16.27 -14.29 12.55
CA CYS A 188 -17.01 -14.57 13.77
C CYS A 188 -18.49 -14.83 13.50
N ARG A 189 -18.90 -16.11 13.56
CA ARG A 189 -20.31 -16.50 13.58
C ARG A 189 -21.00 -15.80 14.76
N PHE A 190 -21.86 -14.83 14.46
CA PHE A 190 -22.76 -14.09 15.36
C PHE A 190 -22.18 -12.86 16.07
N LEU A 191 -21.74 -11.86 15.31
CA LEU A 191 -21.76 -10.49 15.82
C LEU A 191 -23.22 -10.01 15.95
N SER A 192 -23.56 -9.46 17.12
CA SER A 192 -24.88 -8.85 17.35
C SER A 192 -24.95 -7.41 16.82
N VAL A 193 -23.80 -6.79 16.55
CA VAL A 193 -23.63 -5.41 16.07
C VAL A 193 -22.55 -5.42 15.00
N MET A 194 -22.78 -4.73 13.89
CA MET A 194 -21.80 -4.57 12.81
C MET A 194 -20.83 -3.44 13.19
N PRO A 195 -19.50 -3.65 13.09
CA PRO A 195 -18.54 -2.58 13.35
C PRO A 195 -18.80 -1.33 12.51
N GLU A 196 -18.80 -0.17 13.15
CA GLU A 196 -18.97 1.13 12.54
C GLU A 196 -17.84 1.43 11.54
N LEU A 197 -18.20 2.07 10.42
CA LEU A 197 -17.24 2.52 9.42
C LEU A 197 -17.14 4.05 9.42
N GLU A 198 -15.92 4.53 9.22
CA GLU A 198 -15.59 5.96 9.16
C GLU A 198 -15.58 6.41 7.70
N VAL A 199 -16.37 7.43 7.37
CA VAL A 199 -16.34 8.08 6.05
C VAL A 199 -15.75 9.48 6.21
N ARG A 200 -14.61 9.73 5.58
CA ARG A 200 -13.99 11.05 5.48
C ARG A 200 -14.28 11.64 4.11
N LEU A 201 -14.97 12.77 4.09
CA LEU A 201 -15.22 13.54 2.89
C LEU A 201 -14.30 14.77 2.87
N TYR A 202 -13.35 14.75 1.96
CA TYR A 202 -12.40 15.83 1.74
C TYR A 202 -12.94 16.80 0.69
N TYR A 203 -12.94 18.08 1.05
CA TYR A 203 -13.50 19.14 0.26
C TYR A 203 -12.48 19.70 -0.75
N PRO A 204 -12.92 20.29 -1.88
CA PRO A 204 -12.04 20.80 -2.92
C PRO A 204 -11.05 21.88 -2.46
N ASP A 205 -11.32 22.54 -1.33
CA ASP A 205 -10.47 23.58 -0.76
C ASP A 205 -9.21 23.03 -0.07
N GLY A 206 -9.12 21.71 0.13
CA GLY A 206 -8.02 21.03 0.80
C GLY A 206 -7.89 21.32 2.29
N LYS A 207 -8.89 21.97 2.91
CA LYS A 207 -8.87 22.36 4.32
C LYS A 207 -10.01 21.74 5.10
N ASN A 208 -11.17 21.62 4.49
CA ASN A 208 -12.35 21.08 5.15
C ASN A 208 -12.42 19.57 4.93
N VAL A 209 -12.61 18.85 6.04
CA VAL A 209 -12.87 17.41 6.04
C VAL A 209 -14.08 17.17 6.92
N LYS A 210 -15.07 16.47 6.38
CA LYS A 210 -16.26 16.05 7.13
C LYS A 210 -16.14 14.56 7.43
N VAL A 211 -16.15 14.23 8.71
CA VAL A 211 -16.01 12.85 9.19
C VAL A 211 -17.38 12.36 9.63
N PHE A 212 -17.73 11.15 9.22
CA PHE A 212 -18.94 10.46 9.65
C PHE A 212 -18.57 9.10 10.20
N PHE A 213 -19.25 8.68 11.25
CA PHE A 213 -19.22 7.31 11.74
C PHE A 213 -20.61 6.72 11.51
N LYS A 214 -20.66 5.58 10.81
CA LYS A 214 -21.91 4.92 10.41
C LYS A 214 -21.81 3.40 10.41
N GLU A 215 -22.76 2.76 11.06
CA GLU A 215 -23.02 1.34 10.90
C GLU A 215 -23.57 1.04 9.48
N PRO A 216 -23.04 0.02 8.78
CA PRO A 216 -23.59 -0.42 7.51
C PRO A 216 -25.01 -0.94 7.67
N PHE A 217 -25.91 -0.59 6.76
CA PHE A 217 -27.29 -1.08 6.79
C PHE A 217 -27.67 -1.78 5.49
N CYS A 218 -28.61 -2.72 5.58
CA CYS A 218 -29.13 -3.42 4.41
C CYS A 218 -30.46 -2.80 3.97
N ARG A 219 -30.56 -2.41 2.68
CA ARG A 219 -31.73 -1.67 2.15
C ARG A 219 -32.92 -2.59 1.85
N ASP A 220 -32.69 -3.84 1.44
CA ASP A 220 -33.72 -4.78 1.02
C ASP A 220 -33.30 -6.25 1.21
N LEU A 221 -34.27 -7.15 1.02
CA LEU A 221 -34.09 -8.61 1.18
C LEU A 221 -33.17 -9.23 0.12
N GLU A 222 -32.93 -8.58 -1.02
CA GLU A 222 -32.04 -9.07 -2.07
C GLU A 222 -30.59 -8.76 -1.71
N ASN A 223 -30.30 -7.52 -1.32
CA ASN A 223 -29.01 -7.13 -0.76
C ASN A 223 -28.60 -7.99 0.44
N TYR A 224 -29.56 -8.38 1.29
CA TYR A 224 -29.28 -9.28 2.41
C TYR A 224 -28.84 -10.67 1.95
N LYS A 225 -29.43 -11.21 0.87
CA LYS A 225 -29.03 -12.51 0.31
C LYS A 225 -27.67 -12.47 -0.36
N ASP A 226 -27.34 -11.34 -0.99
CA ASP A 226 -26.07 -11.13 -1.68
C ASP A 226 -24.97 -10.61 -0.74
N ASN A 227 -25.25 -10.53 0.57
CA ASN A 227 -24.35 -10.00 1.59
C ASN A 227 -23.84 -8.57 1.29
N ARG A 228 -24.70 -7.71 0.74
CA ARG A 228 -24.37 -6.33 0.37
C ARG A 228 -24.97 -5.35 1.37
N TRP A 229 -24.12 -4.50 1.92
CA TRP A 229 -24.45 -3.52 2.94
C TRP A 229 -24.05 -2.14 2.47
N VAL A 230 -24.85 -1.15 2.82
CA VAL A 230 -24.75 0.20 2.28
C VAL A 230 -24.44 1.19 3.39
N ILE A 231 -23.57 2.14 3.07
CA ILE A 231 -23.22 3.28 3.92
C ILE A 231 -23.51 4.53 3.09
N GLU A 232 -24.34 5.43 3.62
CA GLU A 232 -24.71 6.67 2.95
C GLU A 232 -24.48 7.86 3.89
N CYS A 233 -23.71 8.84 3.41
CA CYS A 233 -23.34 10.04 4.17
C CYS A 233 -23.74 11.31 3.40
N PRO A 234 -24.49 12.24 4.04
CA PRO A 234 -24.99 13.43 3.37
C PRO A 234 -23.96 14.53 3.23
N PHE A 235 -23.89 15.10 2.03
CA PHE A 235 -23.13 16.30 1.73
C PHE A 235 -23.99 17.29 0.93
N GLU A 236 -23.63 18.57 1.05
CA GLU A 236 -24.27 19.67 0.37
C GLU A 236 -23.21 20.42 -0.42
N THR A 237 -23.62 20.97 -1.55
CA THR A 237 -22.78 21.78 -2.43
C THR A 237 -23.34 23.19 -2.52
N ALA A 238 -22.47 24.18 -2.37
CA ALA A 238 -22.78 25.61 -2.45
C ALA A 238 -21.80 26.29 -3.41
N ASP A 239 -22.13 27.48 -3.90
CA ASP A 239 -21.37 28.21 -4.94
C ASP A 239 -19.85 28.34 -4.67
N ASP A 240 -19.43 28.28 -3.41
CA ASP A 240 -18.04 28.40 -2.94
C ASP A 240 -17.34 27.06 -2.60
N ILE A 241 -18.06 25.94 -2.65
CA ILE A 241 -17.60 24.61 -2.18
C ILE A 241 -17.64 23.56 -3.31
N ASN A 242 -17.62 24.02 -4.55
CA ASN A 242 -17.78 23.21 -5.74
C ASN A 242 -16.41 22.81 -6.34
N GLY A 243 -16.27 21.56 -6.80
CA GLY A 243 -15.05 21.06 -7.42
C GLY A 243 -14.87 19.55 -7.23
N VAL A 244 -13.60 19.11 -7.17
CA VAL A 244 -13.25 17.70 -6.98
C VAL A 244 -13.22 17.35 -5.49
N PHE A 245 -14.11 16.46 -5.08
CA PHE A 245 -14.14 15.86 -3.75
C PHE A 245 -13.39 14.53 -3.74
N TYR A 246 -12.92 14.13 -2.57
CA TYR A 246 -12.41 12.79 -2.30
C TYR A 246 -13.15 12.20 -1.11
N ALA A 247 -13.78 11.05 -1.31
CA ALA A 247 -14.43 10.30 -0.25
C ALA A 247 -13.55 9.10 0.10
N GLU A 248 -13.23 8.94 1.38
CA GLU A 248 -12.45 7.84 1.92
C GLU A 248 -13.27 7.07 2.95
N LEU A 249 -13.17 5.75 2.91
CA LEU A 249 -13.80 4.82 3.83
C LEU A 249 -12.72 4.12 4.64
N LEU A 250 -12.84 4.18 5.96
CA LEU A 250 -11.94 3.54 6.90
C LEU A 250 -12.69 2.57 7.82
N CYS A 251 -12.04 1.49 8.22
CA CYS A 251 -12.48 0.58 9.27
C CYS A 251 -11.50 0.65 10.44
N MET A 252 -11.95 1.07 11.62
CA MET A 252 -11.11 1.21 12.82
C MET A 252 -9.81 1.99 12.54
N GLU A 253 -9.91 3.15 11.86
CA GLU A 253 -8.79 4.00 11.40
C GLU A 253 -7.96 3.48 10.21
N TYR A 254 -8.21 2.24 9.75
CA TYR A 254 -7.52 1.70 8.59
C TYR A 254 -8.26 2.05 7.30
N PRO A 255 -7.63 2.74 6.34
CA PRO A 255 -8.28 3.04 5.06
C PRO A 255 -8.52 1.75 4.27
N ILE A 256 -9.77 1.54 3.85
CA ILE A 256 -10.20 0.34 3.09
C ILE A 256 -10.70 0.68 1.69
N ALA A 257 -11.13 1.92 1.44
CA ALA A 257 -11.57 2.37 0.12
C ALA A 257 -11.49 3.90 -0.02
N GLY A 258 -11.42 4.39 -1.24
CA GLY A 258 -11.56 5.81 -1.54
C GLY A 258 -11.86 6.07 -3.01
N PHE A 259 -12.63 7.12 -3.30
CA PHE A 259 -12.89 7.53 -4.68
C PHE A 259 -13.04 9.05 -4.80
N VAL A 260 -12.80 9.56 -6.00
CA VAL A 260 -12.93 10.99 -6.34
C VAL A 260 -14.18 11.23 -7.17
N PHE A 261 -14.79 12.40 -7.03
CA PHE A 261 -15.93 12.81 -7.84
C PHE A 261 -15.94 14.33 -8.04
N ASP A 262 -16.39 14.77 -9.22
CA ASP A 262 -16.55 16.19 -9.53
C ASP A 262 -18.00 16.62 -9.39
N THR A 263 -18.19 17.79 -8.79
CA THR A 263 -19.50 18.43 -8.61
C THR A 263 -19.79 19.55 -9.62
N VAL A 264 -18.84 19.86 -10.51
CA VAL A 264 -18.92 20.99 -11.48
C VAL A 264 -18.80 20.53 -12.93
N SER A 265 -18.72 19.22 -13.18
CA SER A 265 -18.60 18.66 -14.53
C SER A 265 -19.72 19.15 -15.46
N ASP A 266 -19.37 19.39 -16.73
CA ASP A 266 -20.32 19.71 -17.81
C ASP A 266 -21.18 18.49 -18.21
N GLU A 267 -20.73 17.26 -17.87
CA GLU A 267 -21.41 16.00 -18.14
C GLU A 267 -21.62 15.18 -16.86
N ASP A 268 -22.85 14.71 -16.65
CA ASP A 268 -23.21 13.79 -15.57
C ASP A 268 -22.79 12.36 -15.95
N ILE A 269 -21.89 11.77 -15.17
CA ILE A 269 -21.36 10.43 -15.43
C ILE A 269 -22.10 9.43 -14.56
N ARG A 270 -23.05 8.70 -15.15
CA ARG A 270 -23.78 7.62 -14.48
C ARG A 270 -22.87 6.41 -14.27
N GLY A 271 -22.94 5.79 -13.09
CA GLY A 271 -22.19 4.59 -12.78
C GLY A 271 -21.67 4.55 -11.34
N VAL A 272 -20.84 3.55 -11.06
CA VAL A 272 -20.18 3.34 -9.78
C VAL A 272 -18.68 3.14 -9.99
N TRP A 273 -17.88 3.50 -8.99
CA TRP A 273 -16.48 3.14 -8.86
C TRP A 273 -16.37 1.73 -8.28
N PHE A 274 -15.48 0.89 -8.82
CA PHE A 274 -15.25 -0.48 -8.37
C PHE A 274 -13.81 -0.94 -8.67
N GLY A 275 -13.35 -2.00 -7.99
CA GLY A 275 -12.00 -2.55 -8.19
C GLY A 275 -10.91 -1.54 -7.84
N HIS A 276 -9.91 -1.38 -8.72
CA HIS A 276 -8.80 -0.43 -8.52
C HIS A 276 -9.24 1.05 -8.50
N GLU A 277 -10.46 1.36 -8.94
CA GLU A 277 -10.97 2.75 -8.96
C GLU A 277 -11.51 3.22 -7.60
N ILE A 278 -11.65 2.31 -6.65
CA ILE A 278 -12.12 2.60 -5.28
C ILE A 278 -11.03 2.37 -4.22
N GLU A 279 -9.76 2.42 -4.62
CA GLU A 279 -8.62 2.30 -3.71
C GLU A 279 -8.38 3.61 -2.95
N ALA A 280 -8.10 3.48 -1.65
CA ALA A 280 -7.74 4.62 -0.82
C ALA A 280 -6.41 5.23 -1.26
N MET A 281 -6.31 6.55 -1.20
CA MET A 281 -5.09 7.29 -1.49
C MET A 281 -4.10 7.19 -0.32
N ASP A 282 -2.81 7.06 -0.61
CA ASP A 282 -1.76 7.05 0.42
C ASP A 282 -1.68 8.37 1.19
N GLU A 283 -1.80 9.51 0.48
CA GLU A 283 -1.84 10.84 1.07
C GLU A 283 -2.83 11.72 0.28
N TYR A 284 -3.81 12.28 0.97
CA TYR A 284 -4.74 13.21 0.36
C TYR A 284 -4.03 14.53 0.02
N SER A 285 -4.14 14.95 -1.24
CA SER A 285 -3.93 16.35 -1.61
C SER A 285 -4.92 16.75 -2.72
N PRO A 286 -5.39 18.02 -2.75
CA PRO A 286 -6.31 18.47 -3.80
C PRO A 286 -5.75 18.29 -5.22
N GLN A 287 -4.43 18.40 -5.37
CA GLN A 287 -3.75 18.18 -6.65
C GLN A 287 -3.75 16.71 -7.04
N ALA A 288 -3.51 15.80 -6.08
CA ALA A 288 -3.55 14.37 -6.33
C ALA A 288 -4.97 13.89 -6.64
N SER A 289 -5.99 14.40 -5.94
CA SER A 289 -7.39 14.06 -6.22
C SER A 289 -7.84 14.52 -7.60
N LYS A 290 -7.42 15.73 -8.03
CA LYS A 290 -7.68 16.20 -9.39
C LYS A 290 -6.96 15.39 -10.46
N ALA A 291 -5.67 15.08 -10.25
CA ALA A 291 -4.90 14.25 -11.17
C ALA A 291 -5.47 12.82 -11.27
N LEU A 292 -5.97 12.28 -10.15
CA LEU A 292 -6.63 10.98 -10.09
C LEU A 292 -7.94 11.02 -10.89
N LEU A 293 -8.75 12.06 -10.74
CA LEU A 293 -9.99 12.22 -11.52
C LEU A 293 -9.69 12.33 -13.02
N ASP A 294 -8.72 13.17 -13.41
CA ASP A 294 -8.31 13.35 -14.81
C ASP A 294 -7.87 12.00 -15.43
N LYS A 295 -7.10 11.19 -14.67
CA LYS A 295 -6.68 9.82 -15.08
C LYS A 295 -7.86 8.86 -15.29
N HIS A 296 -8.94 8.99 -14.51
CA HIS A 296 -10.12 8.15 -14.66
C HIS A 296 -11.00 8.63 -15.83
N LEU A 297 -11.13 9.94 -16.05
CA LEU A 297 -11.89 10.51 -17.16
C LEU A 297 -11.22 10.26 -18.52
N GLU A 298 -9.89 10.25 -18.59
CA GLU A 298 -9.15 9.85 -19.80
C GLU A 298 -9.36 8.37 -20.17
N ARG A 299 -9.76 7.52 -19.22
CA ARG A 299 -10.09 6.10 -19.46
C ARG A 299 -11.52 5.89 -19.97
N ASP A 300 -12.48 6.76 -19.63
CA ASP A 300 -13.90 6.60 -20.00
C ASP A 300 -14.22 7.04 -21.45
N GLY A 301 -13.24 7.64 -22.17
CA GLY A 301 -13.37 8.02 -23.59
C GLY A 301 -13.32 6.85 -24.59
N GLU A 302 -13.07 5.62 -24.14
CA GLU A 302 -13.12 4.40 -24.95
C GLU A 302 -14.05 3.38 -24.30
N SER A 303 -15.27 3.27 -24.82
CA SER A 303 -16.27 2.32 -24.33
C SER A 303 -15.92 0.86 -24.63
N ASP A 304 -16.21 0.01 -23.63
CA ASP A 304 -16.44 -1.44 -23.63
C ASP A 304 -15.24 -2.38 -23.83
N THR A 305 -14.61 -2.78 -22.73
CA THR A 305 -14.70 -4.12 -22.09
C THR A 305 -13.63 -4.30 -20.99
N THR A 306 -14.04 -4.62 -19.76
CA THR A 306 -13.14 -5.12 -18.67
C THR A 306 -12.70 -6.56 -18.96
N PRO A 307 -11.65 -7.14 -18.30
CA PRO A 307 -10.74 -6.60 -17.28
C PRO A 307 -9.23 -6.88 -17.53
N GLY A 308 -8.32 -6.13 -16.88
CA GLY A 308 -6.95 -6.58 -16.64
C GLY A 308 -5.87 -5.49 -16.67
N VAL A 309 -5.61 -4.85 -15.54
CA VAL A 309 -4.37 -4.04 -15.37
C VAL A 309 -3.56 -4.50 -14.15
N ASP A 310 -4.18 -5.09 -13.13
CA ASP A 310 -3.46 -5.92 -12.14
C ASP A 310 -2.76 -7.13 -12.79
N SER A 311 -3.25 -7.52 -13.97
CA SER A 311 -2.64 -8.57 -14.79
C SER A 311 -1.28 -8.17 -15.37
N LEU A 312 -0.93 -6.88 -15.49
CA LEU A 312 0.26 -6.47 -16.25
C LEU A 312 1.54 -6.59 -15.41
N GLU A 313 1.52 -6.07 -14.19
CA GLU A 313 2.64 -6.21 -13.25
C GLU A 313 2.82 -7.68 -12.84
N GLU A 314 1.72 -8.39 -12.58
CA GLU A 314 1.77 -9.84 -12.40
C GLU A 314 2.27 -10.58 -13.65
N ALA A 315 1.92 -10.16 -14.87
CA ALA A 315 2.40 -10.80 -16.10
C ALA A 315 3.90 -10.55 -16.32
N ILE A 316 4.40 -9.38 -15.94
CA ILE A 316 5.83 -9.04 -15.98
C ILE A 316 6.60 -9.84 -14.92
N ASP A 317 6.06 -9.98 -13.71
CA ASP A 317 6.67 -10.79 -12.66
C ASP A 317 6.57 -12.30 -12.95
N LYS A 318 5.46 -12.76 -13.53
CA LYS A 318 5.32 -14.12 -14.09
C LYS A 318 6.27 -14.34 -15.26
N PHE A 319 6.54 -13.34 -16.09
CA PHE A 319 7.57 -13.42 -17.13
C PHE A 319 8.97 -13.57 -16.53
N ILE A 320 9.31 -12.78 -15.50
CA ILE A 320 10.58 -12.89 -14.79
C ILE A 320 10.70 -14.22 -14.01
N ALA A 321 9.59 -14.76 -13.50
CA ALA A 321 9.56 -16.04 -12.80
C ALA A 321 9.61 -17.25 -13.75
N SER A 322 8.92 -17.17 -14.89
CA SER A 322 8.95 -18.22 -15.93
C SER A 322 10.33 -18.38 -16.56
N GLU A 323 11.12 -17.30 -16.64
CA GLU A 323 12.55 -17.41 -16.95
C GLU A 323 13.28 -18.39 -16.05
N LEU A 324 13.07 -18.29 -14.74
CA LEU A 324 13.70 -19.16 -13.75
C LEU A 324 13.15 -20.59 -13.78
N GLU A 325 11.89 -20.79 -14.18
CA GLU A 325 11.28 -22.12 -14.31
C GLU A 325 11.70 -22.87 -15.58
N ASP A 326 11.79 -22.21 -16.72
CA ASP A 326 12.25 -22.82 -17.97
C ASP A 326 13.74 -23.22 -17.87
N MET A 327 14.52 -22.49 -17.07
CA MET A 327 15.89 -22.88 -16.67
C MET A 327 15.95 -24.17 -15.84
N LYS A 328 14.87 -24.53 -15.11
CA LYS A 328 14.74 -25.80 -14.38
C LYS A 328 14.28 -26.95 -15.30
N LYS A 329 13.37 -26.68 -16.25
CA LYS A 329 12.82 -27.70 -17.17
C LYS A 329 13.77 -28.08 -18.31
N GLY A 330 14.64 -27.17 -18.76
CA GLY A 330 15.63 -27.43 -19.81
C GLY A 330 16.71 -28.48 -19.49
N LYS A 331 16.79 -28.98 -18.25
CA LYS A 331 17.81 -29.96 -17.81
C LYS A 331 17.34 -31.41 -17.70
N MET A 332 16.11 -31.73 -18.08
CA MET A 332 15.59 -33.10 -18.04
C MET A 332 15.42 -33.77 -19.42
N SER A 333 15.86 -33.12 -20.50
CA SER A 333 15.78 -33.66 -21.87
C SER A 333 17.08 -33.41 -22.63
N THR A 334 18.11 -34.22 -22.37
CA THR A 334 19.15 -34.61 -23.35
C THR A 334 20.13 -35.57 -22.69
N THR A 335 19.85 -36.88 -22.72
CA THR A 335 20.80 -37.93 -23.15
C THR A 335 20.13 -39.30 -23.11
N GLU A 336 19.65 -39.77 -24.25
CA GLU A 336 19.73 -41.19 -24.60
C GLU A 336 20.24 -41.25 -26.04
N GLU A 337 21.55 -41.46 -26.19
CA GLU A 337 22.07 -42.37 -27.21
C GLU A 337 23.52 -42.73 -26.91
N ALA A 338 23.80 -44.01 -27.06
CA ALA A 338 24.92 -44.74 -26.49
C ALA A 338 26.20 -44.67 -27.33
N VAL A 339 27.36 -44.65 -26.66
CA VAL A 339 28.57 -45.38 -27.12
C VAL A 339 29.36 -45.85 -25.88
N ALA A 340 29.64 -47.15 -25.84
CA ALA A 340 30.52 -47.80 -24.87
C ALA A 340 31.99 -47.70 -25.31
N ASP A 341 32.92 -47.42 -24.39
CA ASP A 341 34.03 -48.33 -24.06
C ASP A 341 34.82 -47.87 -22.81
N ASP A 342 35.50 -48.85 -22.22
CA ASP A 342 36.13 -49.01 -20.90
C ASP A 342 37.44 -48.23 -20.64
N LYS A 343 37.57 -47.62 -19.45
CA LYS A 343 38.61 -47.87 -18.40
C LYS A 343 38.93 -46.67 -17.50
N SER A 344 38.80 -46.96 -16.20
CA SER A 344 39.30 -46.33 -14.98
C SER A 344 40.50 -45.36 -15.08
N THR A 345 40.29 -44.13 -14.60
CA THR A 345 41.18 -43.44 -13.65
C THR A 345 40.35 -42.41 -12.86
N GLU A 346 40.42 -42.50 -11.54
CA GLU A 346 39.87 -41.54 -10.57
C GLU A 346 40.34 -40.13 -10.90
N ASP A 347 39.44 -39.14 -10.99
CA ASP A 347 39.76 -37.74 -10.68
C ASP A 347 38.53 -36.82 -10.63
N VAL A 348 38.47 -36.07 -9.53
CA VAL A 348 37.78 -34.78 -9.30
C VAL A 348 36.37 -34.62 -9.87
N THR A 349 35.35 -34.76 -9.02
CA THR A 349 33.99 -34.29 -9.28
C THR A 349 33.99 -32.81 -9.63
N GLU A 350 33.96 -32.52 -10.93
CA GLU A 350 33.76 -31.21 -11.52
C GLU A 350 32.35 -30.73 -11.16
N TYR A 351 32.21 -30.07 -10.01
CA TYR A 351 31.03 -29.24 -9.73
C TYR A 351 31.01 -28.10 -10.76
N LYS A 352 30.51 -28.33 -11.97
CA LYS A 352 30.11 -27.24 -12.87
C LYS A 352 28.86 -26.63 -12.26
N CYS A 353 29.03 -25.46 -11.65
CA CYS A 353 27.93 -24.68 -11.11
C CYS A 353 27.01 -24.29 -12.27
N ASN A 354 25.87 -24.98 -12.32
CA ASN A 354 24.84 -24.83 -13.33
C ASN A 354 24.27 -23.40 -13.43
N THR A 355 24.55 -22.55 -12.45
CA THR A 355 24.08 -21.18 -12.29
C THR A 355 24.92 -20.15 -13.04
N ILE A 356 26.23 -20.40 -13.26
CA ILE A 356 27.04 -19.50 -14.11
C ILE A 356 26.56 -19.53 -15.56
N LEU A 357 26.20 -20.72 -16.05
CA LEU A 357 25.61 -20.90 -17.39
C LEU A 357 24.26 -20.19 -17.53
N SER A 358 23.60 -19.91 -16.41
CA SER A 358 22.29 -19.27 -16.33
C SER A 358 22.39 -17.74 -16.50
N LEU A 359 23.52 -17.14 -16.10
CA LEU A 359 23.81 -15.72 -16.28
C LEU A 359 24.12 -15.39 -17.74
N ASP A 360 24.75 -16.30 -18.49
CA ASP A 360 25.09 -16.09 -19.91
C ASP A 360 23.86 -15.83 -20.78
N HIS A 361 22.69 -16.37 -20.39
CA HIS A 361 21.41 -16.18 -21.09
C HIS A 361 20.75 -14.81 -20.88
N LEU A 362 21.13 -14.04 -19.85
CA LEU A 362 20.60 -12.70 -19.68
C LEU A 362 21.21 -11.76 -20.73
N THR A 363 20.39 -11.00 -21.46
CA THR A 363 20.90 -10.03 -22.43
C THR A 363 21.74 -8.96 -21.71
N GLY A 364 22.89 -8.60 -22.26
CA GLY A 364 23.80 -7.57 -21.73
C GLY A 364 24.45 -7.88 -20.37
N LEU A 365 24.55 -6.86 -19.51
CA LEU A 365 25.05 -6.94 -18.12
C LEU A 365 26.49 -7.47 -17.97
N HIS A 366 27.37 -7.23 -18.94
CA HIS A 366 28.72 -7.81 -18.96
C HIS A 366 29.53 -7.50 -17.68
N SER A 367 29.50 -6.25 -17.23
CA SER A 367 30.18 -5.78 -16.01
C SER A 367 29.68 -6.50 -14.75
N VAL A 368 28.37 -6.73 -14.65
CA VAL A 368 27.74 -7.45 -13.54
C VAL A 368 28.09 -8.94 -13.59
N LYS A 369 28.00 -9.56 -14.77
CA LYS A 369 28.32 -10.99 -14.99
C LYS A 369 29.76 -11.31 -14.61
N ASP A 370 30.71 -10.49 -15.03
CA ASP A 370 32.12 -10.66 -14.69
C ASP A 370 32.34 -10.60 -13.17
N LYS A 371 31.75 -9.59 -12.50
CA LYS A 371 31.83 -9.48 -11.04
C LYS A 371 31.19 -10.66 -10.33
N LEU A 372 30.00 -11.09 -10.76
CA LEU A 372 29.31 -12.24 -10.17
C LEU A 372 30.10 -13.54 -10.39
N GLY A 373 30.72 -13.71 -11.56
CA GLY A 373 31.59 -14.85 -11.80
C GLY A 373 32.80 -14.87 -10.86
N VAL A 374 33.38 -13.72 -10.52
CA VAL A 374 34.44 -13.65 -9.51
C VAL A 374 33.89 -13.99 -8.12
N TYR A 375 32.75 -13.42 -7.75
CA TYR A 375 32.11 -13.62 -6.47
C TYR A 375 31.73 -15.10 -6.23
N GLU A 376 31.14 -15.76 -7.22
CA GLU A 376 30.80 -17.19 -7.20
C GLU A 376 32.02 -18.07 -6.91
N ARG A 377 33.14 -17.81 -7.59
CA ARG A 377 34.40 -18.55 -7.37
C ARG A 377 34.94 -18.35 -5.97
N VAL A 378 34.84 -17.14 -5.40
CA VAL A 378 35.25 -16.86 -4.02
C VAL A 378 34.38 -17.62 -3.02
N VAL A 379 33.06 -17.56 -3.18
CA VAL A 379 32.10 -18.29 -2.34
C VAL A 379 32.39 -19.80 -2.38
N ARG A 380 32.57 -20.36 -3.58
CA ARG A 380 32.90 -21.78 -3.75
C ARG A 380 34.24 -22.16 -3.14
N PHE A 381 35.27 -21.34 -3.34
CA PHE A 381 36.59 -21.57 -2.74
C PHE A 381 36.51 -21.62 -1.21
N ASN A 382 35.73 -20.71 -0.62
CA ASN A 382 35.50 -20.69 0.82
C ASN A 382 34.73 -21.92 1.31
N LYS A 383 33.74 -22.36 0.55
CA LYS A 383 33.02 -23.62 0.86
C LYS A 383 33.96 -24.83 0.84
N MET A 384 34.80 -24.94 -0.19
CA MET A 384 35.81 -26.01 -0.27
C MET A 384 36.81 -26.00 0.89
N ARG A 385 37.10 -24.82 1.47
CA ARG A 385 37.94 -24.71 2.66
C ARG A 385 37.19 -25.16 3.92
N GLU A 386 35.94 -24.73 4.06
CA GLU A 386 35.04 -25.13 5.15
C GLU A 386 34.88 -26.66 5.21
N ASP A 387 34.58 -27.28 4.07
CA ASP A 387 34.40 -28.74 3.94
C ASP A 387 35.66 -29.53 4.34
N LYS A 388 36.84 -28.89 4.24
CA LYS A 388 38.14 -29.44 4.66
C LYS A 388 38.54 -29.06 6.08
N GLY A 389 37.67 -28.38 6.83
CA GLY A 389 37.94 -27.89 8.19
C GLY A 389 39.02 -26.80 8.25
N LEU A 390 39.31 -26.14 7.12
CA LEU A 390 40.27 -25.04 7.08
C LEU A 390 39.59 -23.75 7.52
N PRO A 391 40.31 -22.82 8.20
CA PRO A 391 39.75 -21.51 8.52
C PRO A 391 39.31 -20.79 7.24
N VAL A 392 38.10 -20.26 7.26
CA VAL A 392 37.51 -19.49 6.17
C VAL A 392 37.40 -18.03 6.62
N ALA A 393 37.77 -17.09 5.74
CA ALA A 393 37.58 -15.68 6.02
C ALA A 393 36.11 -15.31 5.79
N THR A 394 35.51 -14.56 6.71
CA THR A 394 34.14 -14.04 6.56
C THR A 394 34.08 -13.18 5.29
N THR A 395 33.30 -13.62 4.30
CA THR A 395 33.14 -12.87 3.06
C THR A 395 32.00 -11.87 3.24
N PRO A 396 32.20 -10.59 2.90
CA PRO A 396 31.10 -9.63 2.88
C PRO A 396 30.00 -10.11 1.93
N LEU A 397 28.81 -10.30 2.48
CA LEU A 397 27.65 -10.86 1.75
C LEU A 397 26.77 -9.76 1.18
N HIS A 398 26.55 -8.70 1.95
CA HIS A 398 25.66 -7.59 1.59
C HIS A 398 26.18 -6.84 0.37
N SER A 399 25.27 -6.40 -0.48
CA SER A 399 25.58 -5.84 -1.80
C SER A 399 24.73 -4.63 -2.14
N MET A 400 25.15 -3.90 -3.16
CA MET A 400 24.47 -2.71 -3.63
C MET A 400 24.34 -2.72 -5.15
N PHE A 401 23.13 -2.49 -5.65
CA PHE A 401 22.82 -2.52 -7.08
C PHE A 401 22.48 -1.12 -7.58
N LEU A 402 23.32 -0.59 -8.47
CA LEU A 402 23.19 0.77 -8.99
C LEU A 402 22.78 0.74 -10.46
N GLY A 403 21.68 1.38 -10.82
CA GLY A 403 21.30 1.52 -12.23
C GLY A 403 19.84 1.88 -12.44
N SER A 404 19.50 2.25 -13.67
CA SER A 404 18.17 2.70 -14.08
C SER A 404 17.09 1.62 -13.90
N PRO A 405 15.79 1.96 -13.86
CA PRO A 405 14.70 0.99 -13.85
C PRO A 405 14.75 0.06 -15.07
N GLY A 406 14.32 -1.19 -14.88
CA GLY A 406 14.26 -2.16 -15.98
C GLY A 406 15.61 -2.65 -16.52
N THR A 407 16.71 -2.47 -15.78
CA THR A 407 18.05 -3.00 -16.11
C THR A 407 18.30 -4.42 -15.58
N GLY A 408 17.31 -5.06 -14.95
CA GLY A 408 17.41 -6.45 -14.49
C GLY A 408 17.92 -6.66 -13.06
N LYS A 409 17.98 -5.60 -12.24
CA LYS A 409 18.41 -5.67 -10.82
C LYS A 409 17.73 -6.80 -10.03
N THR A 410 16.40 -6.84 -10.03
CA THR A 410 15.62 -7.85 -9.29
C THR A 410 15.83 -9.26 -9.85
N THR A 411 15.96 -9.41 -11.17
CA THR A 411 16.26 -10.68 -11.83
C THR A 411 17.62 -11.22 -11.40
N VAL A 412 18.65 -10.36 -11.38
CA VAL A 412 19.98 -10.74 -10.90
C VAL A 412 19.97 -11.08 -9.41
N ALA A 413 19.19 -10.38 -8.59
CA ALA A 413 19.05 -10.71 -7.17
C ALA A 413 18.50 -12.14 -6.99
N LYS A 414 17.49 -12.55 -7.76
CA LYS A 414 16.97 -13.94 -7.75
C LYS A 414 18.05 -14.96 -8.11
N LEU A 415 18.86 -14.69 -9.12
CA LEU A 415 19.97 -15.57 -9.51
C LEU A 415 21.05 -15.68 -8.43
N ILE A 416 21.38 -14.58 -7.74
CA ILE A 416 22.32 -14.61 -6.61
C ILE A 416 21.76 -15.46 -5.48
N GLY A 417 20.47 -15.34 -5.18
CA GLY A 417 19.80 -16.13 -4.14
C GLY A 417 19.93 -17.63 -4.39
N GLU A 418 19.61 -18.06 -5.62
CA GLU A 418 19.77 -19.45 -6.04
C GLU A 418 21.23 -19.91 -6.01
N MET A 419 22.16 -19.07 -6.47
CA MET A 419 23.60 -19.37 -6.45
C MET A 419 24.12 -19.59 -5.03
N LEU A 420 23.78 -18.68 -4.10
CA LEU A 420 24.19 -18.75 -2.71
C LEU A 420 23.55 -19.93 -1.98
N HIS A 421 22.32 -20.27 -2.33
CA HIS A 421 21.66 -21.46 -1.81
C HIS A 421 22.38 -22.75 -2.24
N GLN A 422 22.69 -22.88 -3.54
CA GLN A 422 23.42 -24.03 -4.06
C GLN A 422 24.84 -24.15 -3.48
N ALA A 423 25.48 -23.02 -3.18
CA ALA A 423 26.77 -22.99 -2.50
C ALA A 423 26.69 -23.32 -1.00
N GLY A 424 25.48 -23.45 -0.44
CA GLY A 424 25.25 -23.68 0.98
C GLY A 424 25.61 -22.49 1.86
N VAL A 425 25.59 -21.27 1.30
CA VAL A 425 25.74 -20.01 2.05
C VAL A 425 24.39 -19.55 2.62
N LEU A 426 23.31 -19.76 1.86
CA LEU A 426 21.93 -19.45 2.27
C LEU A 426 21.10 -20.73 2.35
N SER A 427 20.22 -20.84 3.34
CA SER A 427 19.42 -22.06 3.53
C SER A 427 18.30 -22.26 2.50
N ARG A 428 17.81 -21.21 1.82
CA ARG A 428 16.68 -21.27 0.85
C ARG A 428 16.94 -20.55 -0.48
N GLY A 429 17.55 -19.37 -0.46
CA GLY A 429 17.84 -18.56 -1.66
C GLY A 429 16.67 -17.76 -2.23
N HIS A 430 15.54 -17.63 -1.53
CA HIS A 430 14.42 -16.79 -1.99
C HIS A 430 14.73 -15.29 -1.86
N VAL A 431 13.98 -14.45 -2.57
CA VAL A 431 14.12 -12.99 -2.52
C VAL A 431 12.84 -12.37 -1.98
N VAL A 432 12.97 -11.54 -0.95
CA VAL A 432 11.89 -10.70 -0.40
C VAL A 432 12.13 -9.27 -0.88
N VAL A 433 11.22 -8.75 -1.69
CA VAL A 433 11.29 -7.37 -2.22
C VAL A 433 10.53 -6.43 -1.29
N ARG A 434 11.14 -5.30 -0.96
CA ARG A 434 10.56 -4.23 -0.13
C ARG A 434 10.88 -2.87 -0.72
N GLU A 435 10.00 -1.92 -0.46
CA GLU A 435 10.17 -0.51 -0.78
C GLU A 435 9.89 0.32 0.49
N ARG A 436 10.12 1.64 0.44
CA ARG A 436 9.89 2.54 1.59
C ARG A 436 8.49 2.34 2.18
N ALA A 437 7.44 2.35 1.36
CA ALA A 437 6.05 2.22 1.82
C ALA A 437 5.81 0.94 2.63
N SER A 438 6.47 -0.17 2.26
CA SER A 438 6.34 -1.45 2.95
C SER A 438 7.07 -1.52 4.31
N LEU A 439 8.05 -0.64 4.53
CA LEU A 439 8.87 -0.61 5.73
C LEU A 439 8.47 0.50 6.71
N LEU A 440 7.67 1.46 6.27
CA LEU A 440 7.05 2.46 7.13
C LEU A 440 5.72 1.93 7.67
N GLY A 441 5.40 2.24 8.92
CA GLY A 441 4.12 1.88 9.52
C GLY A 441 3.30 3.09 9.93
N GLN A 442 2.07 2.81 10.36
CA GLN A 442 1.06 3.83 10.65
C GLN A 442 1.22 4.41 12.06
N ASN A 443 2.00 3.75 12.93
CA ASN A 443 2.19 4.12 14.34
C ASN A 443 3.65 4.52 14.63
N TYR A 444 3.86 5.37 15.65
CA TYR A 444 5.19 5.67 16.17
C TYR A 444 5.92 4.36 16.55
N HIS A 445 7.16 4.17 16.05
CA HIS A 445 8.04 3.00 16.30
C HIS A 445 7.72 1.70 15.53
N SER A 446 6.65 1.67 14.73
CA SER A 446 6.30 0.50 13.92
C SER A 446 7.32 0.18 12.81
N GLU A 447 8.19 1.14 12.45
CA GLU A 447 9.19 0.97 11.40
C GLU A 447 10.25 -0.06 11.76
N SER A 448 10.66 -0.09 13.02
CA SER A 448 11.67 -1.04 13.50
C SER A 448 11.12 -2.46 13.45
N GLU A 449 9.86 -2.64 13.85
CA GLU A 449 9.17 -3.93 13.81
C GLU A 449 8.98 -4.44 12.39
N LYS A 450 8.46 -3.60 11.48
CA LYS A 450 8.32 -3.96 10.05
C LYS A 450 9.66 -4.27 9.39
N THR A 451 10.72 -3.55 9.77
CA THR A 451 12.08 -3.82 9.28
C THR A 451 12.58 -5.17 9.77
N LEU A 452 12.38 -5.50 11.05
CA LEU A 452 12.73 -6.81 11.60
C LEU A 452 11.92 -7.94 10.98
N GLU A 453 10.62 -7.74 10.76
CA GLU A 453 9.75 -8.71 10.08
C GLU A 453 10.20 -8.96 8.63
N ALA A 454 10.62 -7.89 7.91
CA ALA A 454 11.17 -8.02 6.58
C ALA A 454 12.49 -8.82 6.58
N ILE A 455 13.36 -8.60 7.56
CA ILE A 455 14.58 -9.39 7.77
C ILE A 455 14.24 -10.84 8.10
N GLU A 456 13.26 -11.08 8.97
CA GLU A 456 12.80 -12.42 9.35
C GLU A 456 12.26 -13.19 8.13
N LYS A 457 11.41 -12.54 7.32
CA LYS A 457 10.93 -13.09 6.05
C LYS A 457 12.07 -13.39 5.07
N ALA A 458 13.17 -12.64 5.14
CA ALA A 458 14.37 -12.85 4.32
C ALA A 458 15.36 -13.88 4.89
N GLN A 459 15.12 -14.46 6.08
CA GLN A 459 15.97 -15.53 6.63
C GLN A 459 16.01 -16.73 5.71
N GLY A 460 17.21 -17.20 5.43
CA GLY A 460 17.52 -18.18 4.40
C GLY A 460 17.66 -17.60 2.99
N GLY A 461 17.50 -16.29 2.79
CA GLY A 461 17.34 -15.67 1.48
C GLY A 461 17.95 -14.27 1.38
N ILE A 462 17.35 -13.44 0.53
CA ILE A 462 17.78 -12.07 0.22
C ILE A 462 16.68 -11.09 0.60
N LEU A 463 17.00 -10.06 1.37
CA LEU A 463 16.18 -8.86 1.52
C LEU A 463 16.61 -7.86 0.45
N PHE A 464 15.77 -7.63 -0.54
CA PHE A 464 16.00 -6.66 -1.61
C PHE A 464 15.18 -5.40 -1.34
N ILE A 465 15.85 -4.27 -1.10
CA ILE A 465 15.18 -2.98 -0.92
C ILE A 465 15.37 -2.14 -2.18
N ASP A 466 14.30 -1.93 -2.93
CA ASP A 466 14.31 -1.08 -4.11
C ASP A 466 14.20 0.39 -3.74
N GLU A 467 14.82 1.24 -4.56
CA GLU A 467 14.97 2.69 -4.35
C GLU A 467 15.35 3.05 -2.91
N ALA A 468 16.36 2.35 -2.36
CA ALA A 468 16.73 2.42 -0.94
C ALA A 468 17.10 3.83 -0.46
N TYR A 469 17.53 4.74 -1.34
CA TYR A 469 17.78 6.14 -0.98
C TYR A 469 16.52 6.87 -0.52
N GLN A 470 15.33 6.36 -0.87
CA GLN A 470 14.06 6.91 -0.39
C GLN A 470 13.82 6.58 1.07
N LEU A 471 14.47 5.56 1.65
CA LEU A 471 14.25 5.15 3.05
C LEU A 471 14.52 6.26 4.05
N TYR A 472 15.33 7.27 3.74
CA TYR A 472 15.58 8.37 4.65
C TYR A 472 15.65 9.73 3.94
N GLN A 473 14.84 10.68 4.40
CA GLN A 473 14.81 12.05 3.94
C GLN A 473 15.58 12.96 4.91
N PRO A 474 16.83 13.38 4.59
CA PRO A 474 17.65 14.20 5.49
C PRO A 474 17.04 15.53 5.88
N ASN A 475 16.18 16.08 5.03
CA ASN A 475 15.60 17.40 5.23
C ASN A 475 14.43 17.40 6.21
N ASP A 476 13.95 16.22 6.62
CA ASP A 476 12.93 16.06 7.63
C ASP A 476 13.53 15.37 8.88
N PRO A 477 13.80 16.13 9.96
CA PRO A 477 14.31 15.58 11.21
C PRO A 477 13.37 14.60 11.90
N ARG A 478 12.08 14.60 11.52
CA ARG A 478 11.05 13.72 12.05
C ARG A 478 10.78 12.51 11.15
N ASP A 479 11.54 12.35 10.06
CA ASP A 479 11.35 11.23 9.14
C ASP A 479 11.50 9.90 9.88
N PRO A 480 10.44 9.08 9.97
CA PRO A 480 10.50 7.77 10.61
C PRO A 480 11.48 6.81 9.92
N GLY A 481 11.83 7.08 8.66
CA GLY A 481 12.83 6.37 7.88
C GLY A 481 14.20 6.20 8.56
N LYS A 482 14.56 7.10 9.48
CA LYS A 482 15.77 6.97 10.30
C LYS A 482 15.79 5.66 11.11
N PHE A 483 14.65 5.25 11.68
CA PHE A 483 14.56 4.03 12.48
C PHE A 483 14.74 2.76 11.64
N VAL A 484 14.30 2.78 10.38
CA VAL A 484 14.56 1.70 9.41
C VAL A 484 16.07 1.52 9.20
N ILE A 485 16.78 2.63 8.94
CA ILE A 485 18.24 2.61 8.72
C ILE A 485 18.98 2.13 9.98
N GLU A 486 18.62 2.62 11.16
CA GLU A 486 19.23 2.19 12.42
C GLU A 486 19.02 0.69 12.70
N THR A 487 17.82 0.19 12.43
CA THR A 487 17.47 -1.24 12.59
C THR A 487 18.25 -2.10 11.61
N LEU A 488 18.32 -1.70 10.33
CA LEU A 488 19.13 -2.39 9.32
C LEU A 488 20.62 -2.44 9.73
N LEU A 489 21.20 -1.31 10.15
CA LEU A 489 22.61 -1.27 10.56
C LEU A 489 22.91 -2.13 11.80
N THR A 490 21.95 -2.21 12.72
CA THR A 490 22.03 -3.09 13.89
C THR A 490 22.03 -4.56 13.46
N ALA A 491 21.09 -4.96 12.60
CA ALA A 491 21.02 -6.32 12.07
C ALA A 491 22.27 -6.69 11.23
N LEU A 492 22.80 -5.75 10.45
CA LEU A 492 24.05 -5.91 9.68
C LEU A 492 25.31 -5.99 10.55
N SER A 493 25.22 -5.66 11.84
CA SER A 493 26.33 -5.77 12.79
C SER A 493 26.35 -7.10 13.54
N ASP A 494 25.25 -7.85 13.51
CA ASP A 494 25.19 -9.19 14.08
C ASP A 494 25.69 -10.23 13.08
N ASP A 495 26.94 -10.66 13.25
CA ASP A 495 27.57 -11.69 12.43
C ASP A 495 27.26 -13.13 12.93
N SER A 496 26.55 -13.29 14.05
CA SER A 496 26.28 -14.61 14.63
C SER A 496 25.14 -15.32 13.88
N ASN A 497 25.45 -16.48 13.27
CA ASN A 497 24.49 -17.29 12.49
C ASN A 497 23.76 -16.53 11.36
N ARG A 498 24.46 -15.66 10.63
CA ARG A 498 23.87 -14.89 9.52
C ARG A 498 23.48 -15.79 8.33
N ASP A 499 22.18 -16.03 8.17
CA ASP A 499 21.57 -16.79 7.07
C ASP A 499 20.75 -15.88 6.13
N TRP A 500 21.16 -14.64 5.89
CA TRP A 500 20.44 -13.72 5.00
C TRP A 500 21.36 -12.67 4.37
N MET A 501 20.96 -12.14 3.21
CA MET A 501 21.69 -11.11 2.46
C MET A 501 20.83 -9.88 2.21
N LEU A 502 21.27 -8.71 2.66
CA LEU A 502 20.77 -7.41 2.17
C LEU A 502 21.30 -7.05 0.78
N ILE A 503 20.40 -6.62 -0.12
CA ILE A 503 20.71 -5.90 -1.35
C ILE A 503 19.97 -4.56 -1.33
N LEU A 504 20.71 -3.45 -1.40
CA LEU A 504 20.15 -2.10 -1.56
C LEU A 504 20.23 -1.69 -3.03
N ALA A 505 19.11 -1.30 -3.63
CA ALA A 505 19.05 -0.90 -5.03
C ALA A 505 18.61 0.56 -5.22
N GLY A 506 19.06 1.18 -6.30
CA GLY A 506 18.57 2.50 -6.72
C GLY A 506 19.50 3.19 -7.71
N TYR A 507 19.25 4.47 -7.97
CA TYR A 507 20.08 5.26 -8.86
C TYR A 507 21.48 5.54 -8.28
N PRO A 508 22.55 5.57 -9.12
CA PRO A 508 23.93 5.70 -8.65
C PRO A 508 24.20 6.92 -7.77
N ASP A 509 23.70 8.11 -8.15
CA ASP A 509 23.99 9.35 -7.45
C ASP A 509 23.26 9.43 -6.11
N GLU A 510 22.01 8.98 -6.08
CA GLU A 510 21.11 9.00 -4.94
C GLU A 510 21.56 8.01 -3.87
N ILE A 511 21.92 6.78 -4.26
CA ILE A 511 22.46 5.78 -3.34
C ILE A 511 23.83 6.21 -2.80
N LYS A 512 24.68 6.83 -3.63
CA LYS A 512 25.97 7.35 -3.16
C LYS A 512 25.77 8.42 -2.07
N ARG A 513 24.80 9.32 -2.23
CA ARG A 513 24.45 10.30 -1.19
C ARG A 513 23.97 9.62 0.10
N MET A 514 23.11 8.61 -0.01
CA MET A 514 22.65 7.83 1.15
C MET A 514 23.83 7.20 1.91
N PHE A 515 24.81 6.65 1.20
CA PHE A 515 26.03 6.05 1.77
C PHE A 515 26.97 7.06 2.42
N ASP A 516 27.07 8.26 1.87
CA ASP A 516 27.88 9.34 2.46
C ASP A 516 27.26 9.85 3.77
N MET A 517 25.93 9.82 3.89
CA MET A 517 25.22 10.21 5.10
C MET A 517 25.26 9.13 6.20
N ASN A 518 25.25 7.85 5.81
CA ASN A 518 25.19 6.72 6.74
C ASN A 518 26.45 5.83 6.58
N PRO A 519 27.61 6.23 7.15
CA PRO A 519 28.88 5.53 6.94
C PRO A 519 28.88 4.09 7.47
N GLY A 520 27.90 3.72 8.31
CA GLY A 520 27.70 2.35 8.77
C GLY A 520 27.57 1.34 7.63
N PHE A 521 26.91 1.71 6.53
CA PHE A 521 26.79 0.82 5.36
C PHE A 521 28.12 0.55 4.66
N LYS A 522 29.00 1.56 4.54
CA LYS A 522 30.33 1.40 3.92
C LYS A 522 31.20 0.35 4.63
N SER A 523 31.00 0.17 5.93
CA SER A 523 31.73 -0.83 6.71
C SER A 523 31.26 -2.28 6.49
N ARG A 524 30.04 -2.46 5.94
CA ARG A 524 29.39 -3.77 5.76
C ARG A 524 29.18 -4.16 4.30
N ILE A 525 29.13 -3.17 3.41
CA ILE A 525 29.03 -3.33 1.96
C ILE A 525 30.32 -2.75 1.37
N PRO A 526 31.35 -3.57 1.09
CA PRO A 526 32.58 -3.10 0.50
C PRO A 526 32.36 -2.67 -0.96
N ASP A 527 33.23 -1.82 -1.48
CA ASP A 527 33.19 -1.35 -2.88
C ASP A 527 33.24 -2.52 -3.90
N THR A 528 33.80 -3.66 -3.51
CA THR A 528 33.82 -4.87 -4.33
C THR A 528 32.42 -5.45 -4.57
N ASN A 529 31.47 -5.23 -3.65
CA ASN A 529 30.09 -5.72 -3.70
C ASN A 529 29.10 -4.67 -4.23
N ILE A 530 29.61 -3.63 -4.89
CA ILE A 530 28.80 -2.66 -5.64
C ILE A 530 28.70 -3.12 -7.09
N TYR A 531 27.50 -3.40 -7.56
CA TYR A 531 27.21 -3.84 -8.93
C TYR A 531 26.55 -2.70 -9.69
N ILE A 532 27.10 -2.37 -10.87
CA ILE A 532 26.60 -1.30 -11.73
C ILE A 532 25.87 -1.94 -12.91
N PHE A 533 24.60 -1.61 -13.04
CA PHE A 533 23.68 -2.07 -14.07
C PHE A 533 23.56 -0.97 -15.12
N ASP A 534 24.36 -1.12 -16.18
CA ASP A 534 24.37 -0.20 -17.31
C ASP A 534 23.03 -0.29 -18.10
N ASP A 535 22.62 0.83 -18.69
CA ASP A 535 21.48 0.84 -19.62
C ASP A 535 21.75 -0.09 -20.82
N PHE A 536 20.71 -0.75 -21.30
CA PHE A 536 20.82 -1.61 -22.48
C PHE A 536 21.07 -0.79 -23.74
N THR A 537 21.95 -1.29 -24.58
CA THR A 537 22.18 -0.81 -25.94
C THR A 537 20.96 -1.09 -26.83
N GLU A 538 20.86 -0.40 -27.96
CA GLU A 538 19.78 -0.62 -28.94
C GLU A 538 19.68 -2.09 -29.39
N ALA A 539 20.83 -2.75 -29.55
CA ALA A 539 20.89 -4.15 -29.93
C ALA A 539 20.36 -5.07 -28.82
N GLU A 540 20.71 -4.78 -27.57
CA GLU A 540 20.23 -5.51 -26.40
C GLU A 540 18.72 -5.28 -26.17
N LEU A 541 18.21 -4.06 -26.36
CA LEU A 541 16.77 -3.79 -26.30
C LEU A 541 15.99 -4.55 -27.37
N MET A 542 16.55 -4.67 -28.59
CA MET A 542 15.96 -5.47 -29.65
C MET A 542 15.96 -6.96 -29.30
N GLU A 543 17.06 -7.47 -28.76
CA GLU A 543 17.15 -8.86 -28.30
C GLU A 543 16.14 -9.16 -27.19
N ILE A 544 15.95 -8.23 -26.24
CA ILE A 544 14.90 -8.33 -25.21
C ILE A 544 13.51 -8.41 -25.84
N ALA A 545 13.22 -7.56 -26.84
CA ALA A 545 11.96 -7.58 -27.56
C ALA A 545 11.72 -8.92 -28.27
N GLU A 546 12.73 -9.43 -28.99
CA GLU A 546 12.65 -10.71 -29.70
C GLU A 546 12.45 -11.88 -28.75
N ASN A 547 13.17 -11.90 -27.61
CA ASN A 547 13.01 -12.92 -26.59
C ASN A 547 11.62 -12.90 -25.97
N TYR A 548 11.08 -11.72 -25.66
CA TYR A 548 9.73 -11.55 -25.15
C TYR A 548 8.68 -12.07 -26.15
N LEU A 549 8.77 -11.66 -27.41
CA LEU A 549 7.82 -12.08 -28.46
C LEU A 549 7.89 -13.59 -28.71
N LYS A 550 9.09 -14.15 -28.81
CA LYS A 550 9.30 -15.58 -29.05
C LYS A 550 8.67 -16.46 -27.98
N ARG A 551 8.75 -16.08 -26.69
CA ARG A 551 8.12 -16.84 -25.60
C ARG A 551 6.61 -16.80 -25.62
N ASN A 552 6.06 -15.67 -26.04
CA ASN A 552 4.62 -15.48 -26.19
C ASN A 552 4.09 -15.99 -27.55
N ASN A 553 4.90 -16.78 -28.28
CA ASN A 553 4.58 -17.34 -29.59
C ASN A 553 4.24 -16.28 -30.66
N TYR A 554 4.81 -15.08 -30.56
CA TYR A 554 4.75 -14.06 -31.59
C TYR A 554 5.98 -14.08 -32.49
N THR A 555 5.79 -13.72 -33.75
CA THR A 555 6.86 -13.61 -34.75
C THR A 555 6.84 -12.23 -35.40
N LEU A 556 8.01 -11.69 -35.73
CA LEU A 556 8.12 -10.42 -36.46
C LEU A 556 8.30 -10.70 -37.94
N SER A 557 7.46 -10.10 -38.78
CA SER A 557 7.74 -9.96 -40.20
C SER A 557 9.02 -9.16 -40.44
N SER A 558 9.65 -9.35 -41.60
CA SER A 558 10.88 -8.61 -41.96
C SER A 558 10.71 -7.08 -41.98
N GLY A 559 9.50 -6.58 -42.25
CA GLY A 559 9.16 -5.16 -42.18
C GLY A 559 9.01 -4.68 -40.75
N ALA A 560 8.28 -5.44 -39.92
CA ALA A 560 8.11 -5.14 -38.49
C ALA A 560 9.45 -5.11 -37.75
N GLN A 561 10.37 -6.04 -38.04
CA GLN A 561 11.69 -6.06 -37.43
C GLN A 561 12.48 -4.76 -37.72
N LYS A 562 12.45 -4.28 -38.96
CA LYS A 562 13.11 -3.01 -39.35
C LYS A 562 12.44 -1.78 -38.71
N ALA A 563 11.12 -1.77 -38.65
CA ALA A 563 10.36 -0.70 -38.01
C ALA A 563 10.67 -0.64 -36.50
N LEU A 564 10.69 -1.79 -35.83
CA LEU A 564 11.00 -1.90 -34.41
C LEU A 564 12.44 -1.44 -34.11
N ILE A 565 13.43 -1.85 -34.91
CA ILE A 565 14.81 -1.35 -34.78
C ILE A 565 14.86 0.18 -34.92
N THR A 566 14.12 0.74 -35.88
CA THR A 566 14.09 2.20 -36.11
C THR A 566 13.44 2.95 -34.95
N ARG A 567 12.37 2.39 -34.40
CA ARG A 567 11.68 2.88 -33.21
C ARG A 567 12.61 2.87 -31.99
N LEU A 568 13.19 1.72 -31.66
CA LEU A 568 14.12 1.55 -30.54
C LEU A 568 15.33 2.49 -30.65
N LYS A 569 15.90 2.67 -31.84
CA LYS A 569 16.97 3.66 -32.10
C LYS A 569 16.55 5.08 -31.73
N SER A 570 15.35 5.47 -32.16
CA SER A 570 14.84 6.81 -31.93
C SER A 570 14.54 7.06 -30.46
N ASP A 571 13.97 6.07 -29.77
CA ASP A 571 13.64 6.17 -28.35
C ASP A 571 14.91 6.14 -27.48
N HIS A 572 15.86 5.27 -27.82
CA HIS A 572 17.18 5.22 -27.18
C HIS A 572 17.92 6.56 -27.33
N ALA A 573 17.83 7.24 -28.48
CA ALA A 573 18.41 8.57 -28.66
C ALA A 573 17.71 9.68 -27.86
N ARG A 574 16.44 9.49 -27.49
CA ARG A 574 15.63 10.43 -26.69
C ARG A 574 15.64 10.14 -25.20
N ARG A 575 16.31 9.06 -24.77
CA ARG A 575 16.28 8.60 -23.39
C ARG A 575 16.84 9.64 -22.43
N ASP A 576 16.24 9.71 -21.26
CA ASP A 576 16.79 10.40 -20.11
C ASP A 576 17.32 9.40 -19.08
N LYS A 577 17.75 9.90 -17.92
CA LYS A 577 18.27 9.09 -16.81
C LYS A 577 17.23 8.16 -16.15
N ASN A 578 15.94 8.32 -16.48
CA ASN A 578 14.84 7.55 -15.91
C ASN A 578 14.26 6.55 -16.95
N PHE A 579 14.96 6.32 -18.06
CA PHE A 579 14.51 5.43 -19.11
C PHE A 579 14.33 4.00 -18.58
N GLY A 580 13.13 3.44 -18.79
CA GLY A 580 12.72 2.15 -18.23
C GLY A 580 13.35 0.90 -18.85
N ASN A 581 14.30 1.03 -19.78
CA ASN A 581 15.05 -0.08 -20.37
C ASN A 581 14.15 -1.26 -20.81
N ALA A 582 14.33 -2.48 -20.28
CA ALA A 582 13.52 -3.65 -20.65
C ALA A 582 12.02 -3.44 -20.37
N ARG A 583 11.69 -2.74 -19.27
CA ARG A 583 10.30 -2.41 -18.90
C ARG A 583 9.66 -1.52 -19.96
N TYR A 584 10.42 -0.56 -20.51
CA TYR A 584 9.93 0.27 -21.61
C TYR A 584 9.59 -0.55 -22.85
N VAL A 585 10.47 -1.48 -23.23
CA VAL A 585 10.25 -2.37 -24.39
C VAL A 585 9.04 -3.28 -24.20
N MET A 586 8.91 -3.90 -23.02
CA MET A 586 7.77 -4.76 -22.70
C MET A 586 6.44 -3.99 -22.73
N ASN A 587 6.41 -2.81 -22.11
CA ASN A 587 5.24 -1.95 -22.14
C ASN A 587 4.87 -1.58 -23.58
N MET A 588 5.81 -1.12 -24.39
CA MET A 588 5.56 -0.82 -25.81
C MET A 588 4.97 -2.01 -26.57
N ILE A 589 5.46 -3.23 -26.32
CA ILE A 589 4.89 -4.43 -26.94
C ILE A 589 3.45 -4.65 -26.48
N GLN A 590 3.20 -4.62 -25.17
CA GLN A 590 1.91 -4.98 -24.57
C GLN A 590 0.83 -3.92 -24.80
N THR A 591 1.17 -2.64 -24.77
CA THR A 591 0.20 -1.54 -24.79
C THR A 591 0.08 -0.86 -26.15
N GLU A 592 1.05 -1.02 -27.04
CA GLU A 592 1.01 -0.38 -28.37
C GLU A 592 0.99 -1.43 -29.49
N ILE A 593 1.96 -2.36 -29.52
CA ILE A 593 2.14 -3.28 -30.66
C ILE A 593 1.06 -4.37 -30.70
N LEU A 594 0.84 -5.09 -29.60
CA LEU A 594 -0.14 -6.18 -29.54
C LEU A 594 -1.59 -5.68 -29.74
N PRO A 595 -2.02 -4.55 -29.16
CA PRO A 595 -3.33 -3.97 -29.47
C PRO A 595 -3.46 -3.57 -30.94
N SER A 596 -2.42 -2.97 -31.54
CA SER A 596 -2.43 -2.63 -32.98
C SER A 596 -2.57 -3.87 -33.86
N MET A 597 -1.85 -4.94 -33.53
CA MET A 597 -2.00 -6.25 -34.18
C MET A 597 -3.42 -6.80 -34.03
N ALA A 598 -3.99 -6.75 -32.83
CA ALA A 598 -5.35 -7.23 -32.58
C ALA A 598 -6.39 -6.48 -33.43
N VAL A 599 -6.30 -5.14 -33.49
CA VAL A 599 -7.18 -4.30 -34.33
C VAL A 599 -7.07 -4.69 -35.80
N ARG A 600 -5.85 -4.86 -36.32
CA ARG A 600 -5.62 -5.30 -37.72
C ARG A 600 -6.25 -6.66 -37.99
N VAL A 601 -5.93 -7.66 -37.15
CA VAL A 601 -6.39 -9.04 -37.29
C VAL A 601 -7.91 -9.13 -37.29
N VAL A 602 -8.57 -8.47 -36.35
CA VAL A 602 -10.04 -8.47 -36.23
C VAL A 602 -10.69 -7.72 -37.39
N SER A 603 -10.15 -6.57 -37.79
CA SER A 603 -10.70 -5.77 -38.90
C SER A 603 -10.59 -6.47 -40.25
N GLU A 604 -9.53 -7.22 -40.48
CA GLU A 604 -9.33 -8.03 -41.70
C GLU A 604 -10.04 -9.39 -41.65
N GLY A 605 -10.65 -9.75 -40.51
CA GLY A 605 -11.34 -11.02 -40.33
C GLY A 605 -10.42 -12.24 -40.39
N LEU A 606 -9.15 -12.06 -40.02
CA LEU A 606 -8.13 -13.11 -40.08
C LEU A 606 -8.25 -14.05 -38.87
N THR A 607 -8.16 -15.36 -39.13
CA THR A 607 -8.34 -16.39 -38.10
C THR A 607 -7.30 -17.51 -38.18
N ASP A 608 -6.38 -17.45 -39.15
CA ASP A 608 -5.31 -18.43 -39.28
C ASP A 608 -4.18 -18.19 -38.27
N ASP A 609 -3.55 -19.28 -37.83
CA ASP A 609 -2.49 -19.26 -36.81
C ASP A 609 -1.34 -18.30 -37.13
N ILE A 610 -1.01 -18.14 -38.42
CA ILE A 610 0.05 -17.24 -38.88
C ILE A 610 -0.38 -15.80 -38.62
N SER A 611 -1.58 -15.41 -39.03
CA SER A 611 -2.10 -14.06 -38.79
C SER A 611 -2.28 -13.73 -37.31
N LEU A 612 -2.59 -14.73 -36.47
CA LEU A 612 -2.74 -14.58 -35.01
C LEU A 612 -1.40 -14.48 -34.26
N THR A 613 -0.28 -14.79 -34.91
CA THR A 613 1.06 -14.80 -34.30
C THR A 613 2.06 -13.85 -34.98
N GLU A 614 1.81 -13.42 -36.21
CA GLU A 614 2.70 -12.53 -36.97
C GLU A 614 2.38 -11.05 -36.73
N ILE A 615 3.38 -10.33 -36.23
CA ILE A 615 3.41 -8.86 -36.12
C ILE A 615 3.97 -8.28 -37.43
N ARG A 616 3.20 -7.36 -38.01
CA ARG A 616 3.49 -6.68 -39.28
C ARG A 616 3.99 -5.26 -39.06
N GLU A 617 4.58 -4.69 -40.11
CA GLU A 617 5.11 -3.31 -40.07
C GLU A 617 4.07 -2.28 -39.64
N ALA A 618 2.81 -2.45 -40.07
CA ALA A 618 1.70 -1.58 -39.71
C ALA A 618 1.32 -1.64 -38.21
N ASP A 619 1.71 -2.70 -37.51
CA ASP A 619 1.44 -2.88 -36.08
C ASP A 619 2.47 -2.17 -35.19
N ILE A 620 3.57 -1.68 -35.78
CA ILE A 620 4.59 -0.91 -35.06
C ILE A 620 4.23 0.58 -35.16
N PRO A 621 3.80 1.23 -34.07
CA PRO A 621 3.35 2.63 -34.11
C PRO A 621 4.45 3.57 -34.59
N ALA A 622 4.05 4.57 -35.39
CA ALA A 622 4.96 5.64 -35.78
C ALA A 622 5.31 6.54 -34.58
N ILE A 623 6.53 7.08 -34.60
CA ILE A 623 7.03 7.95 -33.54
C ILE A 623 6.13 9.19 -33.41
N ALA A 624 5.56 9.42 -32.22
CA ALA A 624 4.88 10.68 -31.93
C ALA A 624 5.87 11.86 -32.13
N PRO A 625 5.51 12.90 -32.91
CA PRO A 625 6.35 14.06 -33.08
C PRO A 625 6.46 14.82 -31.74
N LEU A 626 7.68 15.22 -31.38
CA LEU A 626 7.93 16.10 -30.23
C LEU A 626 7.07 17.36 -30.37
N ALA A 627 6.12 17.56 -29.47
CA ALA A 627 5.52 18.86 -29.26
C ALA A 627 6.66 19.84 -28.95
N LYS A 628 6.92 20.76 -29.88
CA LYS A 628 7.91 21.82 -29.64
C LYS A 628 7.47 22.58 -28.39
N PRO A 629 8.37 22.90 -27.45
CA PRO A 629 8.02 23.74 -26.32
C PRO A 629 7.51 25.07 -26.88
N THR A 630 6.21 25.33 -26.72
CA THR A 630 5.57 26.59 -27.08
C THR A 630 6.09 27.67 -26.15
N THR A 631 7.25 28.25 -26.48
CA THR A 631 7.71 29.50 -25.88
C THR A 631 6.86 30.63 -26.46
N SER A 632 5.67 30.84 -25.92
CA SER A 632 4.97 32.12 -26.04
C SER A 632 4.38 32.52 -24.69
N ARG A 633 5.23 33.12 -23.84
CA ARG A 633 4.70 34.03 -22.83
C ARG A 633 4.09 35.22 -23.57
N PRO A 634 2.81 35.55 -23.42
CA PRO A 634 2.27 36.79 -23.96
C PRO A 634 2.98 37.96 -23.28
N ARG A 635 3.63 38.82 -24.07
CA ARG A 635 4.17 40.09 -23.57
C ARG A 635 2.99 40.99 -23.25
N VAL A 636 2.74 41.23 -21.96
CA VAL A 636 1.88 42.32 -21.51
C VAL A 636 2.62 43.63 -21.80
N GLY A 637 2.24 44.29 -22.89
CA GLY A 637 2.66 45.65 -23.19
C GLY A 637 1.64 46.63 -22.60
N PHE A 638 2.10 47.55 -21.76
CA PHE A 638 1.32 48.74 -21.41
C PHE A 638 1.48 49.79 -22.51
N ALA A 639 0.37 50.26 -23.07
CA ALA A 639 0.34 51.46 -23.89
C ALA A 639 0.25 52.69 -22.97
N ILE A 640 1.09 53.69 -23.23
CA ILE A 640 1.16 54.99 -22.52
C ILE A 640 0.06 55.91 -23.04
#